data_AF-A0A6I3D763-F1
#
_entry.id   AF-A0A6I3D763-F1
#
_cell.length_a   1.000
_cell.length_b   1.000
_cell.length_c   1.000
_cell.angle_alpha   90.00
_cell.angle_beta   90.00
_cell.angle_gamma   90.00
#
_symmetry.space_group_name_H-M   'P 1'
#
loop_
_entity.id
_entity.type
_entity.pdbx_description
1 polymer ?
#
loop_
_entity_poly.entity_id
_entity_poly.type
_entity_poly.pdbx_seq_one_letter_code
_entity_poly.pdbx_strand_id
1 'polypeptide(L)'
;AELIYDIARACGINPRVILVKLQKEQGLVTSTDPSPRAYDFALGMDCPDSPSGCSAASAGFFWQLYKGVGQLNWYSNPAGSFTWLRPGTVISRPYYPNRPSCGSQSFTLQNKATAALYYYTPYVPNQAALDNLYSTGDSCSSYGNRNFWRFFSDWFGSPIGGGFLLKAAKGDTFFIVDEVKYRVPDAVLLSSMAPLGPIGEISKDYLDSFVTMGDMTPLIRNAATDRYWFVDNGKRVRFATCEQVASFGLNCGSAVTVTSTQFTALASAGEVTNVVTGASNDRYLVEAGSLREILNDASAAEASLPLTASSPIRREALNYLPVGVPIASNGSLVGNRETGALGVVADGSFFAIDPATAADVNFGTWFKGAGSTLSSQSIQALSAGPVIQSIVANAAGQQFLLTPTGKRLIKDSENWIEKPTVLPPSVLDLIPTVAEELVTPAVVRSTSNATLFLVNDGELRPIQTSDRKAVRASLDENVVHRISPSALSQMRKGSQVIPPGALVRVGSSSFLVDGLSRLYKIPSTEQARALGLGSARTVKKSAVSSYERAGSLSGIKVTCSAQPHLVVAGKLVRVSEATFTQYPTTARELDPGTCAALSISDSAGSRFIRTASNQYFLVEEGKKRPIANKARYVALKGSGPSAIPVDSVFANRVPTGSKVGASTTVVADSVAAPAPTPVATPAPTRPTPTPTVTPRPTPSPTASATPTPRPTTTPTPTPSPTSSPSGSKTYTVKSGDTLTGIASRFGTTSRILMDLNSISNANLIKIGQILKLP
;
A
#
# COMPACT_ATOMS: atom_id res chain seq x y z
N ALA A 1 -32.90 12.70 -64.52
CA ALA A 1 -32.18 12.94 -63.25
C ALA A 1 -32.50 14.32 -62.70
N GLU A 2 -32.31 15.39 -63.46
CA GLU A 2 -32.64 16.79 -63.08
C GLU A 2 -34.08 16.94 -62.57
N LEU A 3 -35.07 16.43 -63.31
CA LEU A 3 -36.46 16.44 -62.87
C LEU A 3 -36.70 15.78 -61.49
N ILE A 4 -36.01 14.67 -61.20
CA ILE A 4 -36.12 13.97 -59.91
C ILE A 4 -35.51 14.84 -58.80
N TYR A 5 -34.40 15.51 -59.09
CA TYR A 5 -33.74 16.41 -58.15
C TYR A 5 -34.61 17.64 -57.83
N ASP A 6 -35.22 18.26 -58.84
CA ASP A 6 -36.06 19.45 -58.65
C ASP A 6 -37.33 19.11 -57.85
N ILE A 7 -37.99 18.00 -58.19
CA ILE A 7 -39.17 17.53 -57.45
C ILE A 7 -38.82 17.12 -56.03
N ALA A 8 -37.68 16.42 -55.83
CA ALA A 8 -37.19 16.08 -54.49
C ALA A 8 -37.07 17.33 -53.60
N ARG A 9 -36.50 18.41 -54.13
CA ARG A 9 -36.37 19.69 -53.42
C ARG A 9 -37.71 20.38 -53.21
N ALA A 10 -38.56 20.43 -54.22
CA ALA A 10 -39.87 21.07 -54.13
C ALA A 10 -40.78 20.38 -53.11
N CYS A 11 -40.73 19.05 -53.02
CA CYS A 11 -41.57 18.26 -52.13
C CYS A 11 -40.91 17.92 -50.78
N GLY A 12 -39.64 18.24 -50.58
CA GLY A 12 -38.91 17.88 -49.34
C GLY A 12 -38.74 16.37 -49.15
N ILE A 13 -38.60 15.60 -50.23
CA ILE A 13 -38.45 14.14 -50.19
C ILE A 13 -37.07 13.73 -50.69
N ASN A 14 -36.43 12.78 -49.99
CA ASN A 14 -35.13 12.25 -50.36
C ASN A 14 -35.17 11.66 -51.80
N PRO A 15 -34.29 12.09 -52.73
CA PRO A 15 -34.30 11.60 -54.11
C PRO A 15 -34.08 10.08 -54.21
N ARG A 16 -33.41 9.45 -53.23
CA ARG A 16 -33.27 7.98 -53.14
C ARG A 16 -34.62 7.28 -52.98
N VAL A 17 -35.55 7.90 -52.22
CA VAL A 17 -36.92 7.38 -52.07
C VAL A 17 -37.66 7.44 -53.41
N ILE A 18 -37.47 8.50 -54.19
CA ILE A 18 -38.09 8.65 -55.52
C ILE A 18 -37.59 7.56 -56.47
N LEU A 19 -36.28 7.31 -56.51
CA LEU A 19 -35.69 6.25 -57.33
C LEU A 19 -36.25 4.87 -56.95
N VAL A 20 -36.30 4.54 -55.66
CA VAL A 20 -36.85 3.26 -55.19
C VAL A 20 -38.33 3.12 -55.55
N LYS A 21 -39.10 4.20 -55.42
CA LYS A 21 -40.51 4.21 -55.82
C LYS A 21 -40.68 3.93 -57.31
N LEU A 22 -39.97 4.66 -58.18
CA LEU A 22 -40.02 4.45 -59.63
C LEU A 22 -39.71 2.99 -60.03
N GLN A 23 -38.75 2.38 -59.34
CA GLN A 23 -38.43 0.97 -59.55
C GLN A 23 -39.52 0.04 -59.06
N LYS A 24 -40.02 0.27 -57.86
CA LYS A 24 -41.01 -0.59 -57.24
C LYS A 24 -42.34 -0.58 -58.00
N GLU A 25 -42.77 0.60 -58.47
CA GLU A 25 -44.09 0.77 -59.07
C GLU A 25 -44.10 0.36 -60.56
N GLN A 26 -43.06 0.68 -61.33
CA GLN A 26 -43.04 0.45 -62.79
C GLN A 26 -41.71 -0.12 -63.34
N GLY A 27 -40.74 -0.45 -62.48
CA GLY A 27 -39.43 -0.96 -62.92
C GLY A 27 -38.58 0.06 -63.70
N LEU A 28 -38.92 1.34 -63.61
CA LEU A 28 -38.40 2.40 -64.49
C LEU A 28 -36.90 2.71 -64.32
N VAL A 29 -36.27 2.30 -63.21
CA VAL A 29 -34.85 2.61 -62.97
C VAL A 29 -33.95 1.60 -63.65
N THR A 30 -34.32 0.32 -63.66
CA THR A 30 -33.51 -0.74 -64.28
C THR A 30 -33.97 -1.14 -65.68
N SER A 31 -35.14 -0.67 -66.13
CA SER A 31 -35.64 -0.96 -67.48
C SER A 31 -34.79 -0.28 -68.54
N THR A 32 -34.37 -1.04 -69.55
CA THR A 32 -33.65 -0.51 -70.72
C THR A 32 -34.59 -0.07 -71.86
N ASP A 33 -35.86 -0.47 -71.81
CA ASP A 33 -36.88 -0.12 -72.81
C ASP A 33 -38.27 0.08 -72.15
N PRO A 34 -38.46 1.16 -71.38
CA PRO A 34 -39.72 1.43 -70.70
C PRO A 34 -40.82 1.88 -71.66
N SER A 35 -41.99 1.23 -71.61
CA SER A 35 -43.15 1.61 -72.41
C SER A 35 -43.67 3.02 -72.06
N PRO A 36 -44.33 3.73 -73.00
CA PRO A 36 -45.00 5.01 -72.70
C PRO A 36 -45.96 4.93 -71.51
N ARG A 37 -46.68 3.80 -71.39
CA ARG A 37 -47.58 3.55 -70.26
C ARG A 37 -46.85 3.51 -68.92
N ALA A 38 -45.62 2.98 -68.86
CA ALA A 38 -44.85 2.96 -67.61
C ALA A 38 -44.53 4.39 -67.13
N TYR A 39 -44.28 5.32 -68.05
CA TYR A 39 -44.09 6.73 -67.72
C TYR A 39 -45.39 7.41 -67.28
N ASP A 40 -46.50 7.13 -67.94
CA ASP A 40 -47.82 7.68 -67.57
C ASP A 40 -48.31 7.20 -66.20
N PHE A 41 -47.83 6.04 -65.75
CA PHE A 41 -48.21 5.38 -64.48
C PHE A 41 -47.06 5.34 -63.47
N ALA A 42 -46.03 6.18 -63.64
CA ALA A 42 -44.74 6.04 -62.95
C ALA A 42 -44.83 5.88 -61.42
N LEU A 43 -45.81 6.50 -60.76
CA LEU A 43 -46.09 6.35 -59.33
C LEU A 43 -47.55 5.94 -59.01
N GLY A 44 -48.34 5.57 -60.02
CA GLY A 44 -49.75 5.17 -59.87
C GLY A 44 -50.69 6.27 -59.33
N MET A 45 -50.30 7.54 -59.38
CA MET A 45 -51.08 8.64 -58.82
C MET A 45 -52.32 8.94 -59.67
N ASP A 46 -53.51 8.84 -59.08
CA ASP A 46 -54.81 8.95 -59.79
C ASP A 46 -54.93 8.02 -61.00
N CYS A 47 -54.37 6.82 -60.87
CA CYS A 47 -54.37 5.78 -61.89
C CYS A 47 -55.16 4.56 -61.39
N PRO A 48 -56.49 4.50 -61.59
CA PRO A 48 -57.26 3.33 -61.19
C PRO A 48 -56.85 2.10 -62.01
N ASP A 49 -57.00 0.92 -61.42
CA ASP A 49 -56.71 -0.38 -62.07
C ASP A 49 -57.69 -0.71 -63.23
N SER A 50 -58.65 0.18 -63.52
CA SER A 50 -59.58 0.05 -64.64
C SER A 50 -58.93 0.36 -66.00
N PRO A 51 -59.51 -0.11 -67.12
CA PRO A 51 -58.97 0.14 -68.46
C PRO A 51 -58.90 1.64 -68.86
N SER A 52 -59.54 2.52 -68.09
CA SER A 52 -59.70 3.95 -68.35
C SER A 52 -58.43 4.80 -68.30
N GLY A 53 -57.31 4.25 -67.82
CA GLY A 53 -56.06 5.00 -67.72
C GLY A 53 -55.99 5.92 -66.49
N CYS A 54 -54.85 6.59 -66.32
CA CYS A 54 -54.72 7.67 -65.32
C CYS A 54 -55.58 8.87 -65.68
N SER A 55 -56.00 9.64 -64.67
CA SER A 55 -56.69 10.91 -64.92
C SER A 55 -55.83 11.84 -65.80
N ALA A 56 -56.45 12.59 -66.71
CA ALA A 56 -55.73 13.49 -67.62
C ALA A 56 -54.88 14.53 -66.87
N ALA A 57 -55.26 14.89 -65.64
CA ALA A 57 -54.52 15.83 -64.80
C ALA A 57 -53.28 15.21 -64.12
N SER A 58 -53.13 13.89 -64.12
CA SER A 58 -52.06 13.17 -63.44
C SER A 58 -51.24 12.28 -64.38
N ALA A 59 -51.68 12.07 -65.61
CA ALA A 59 -50.94 11.33 -66.64
C ALA A 59 -49.63 12.05 -67.06
N GLY A 60 -48.63 11.27 -67.47
CA GLY A 60 -47.30 11.74 -67.85
C GLY A 60 -46.29 11.74 -66.70
N PHE A 61 -45.02 11.49 -67.04
CA PHE A 61 -43.94 11.28 -66.07
C PHE A 61 -43.76 12.42 -65.08
N PHE A 62 -43.85 13.67 -65.55
CA PHE A 62 -43.75 14.85 -64.70
C PHE A 62 -44.84 14.87 -63.63
N TRP A 63 -46.10 14.72 -64.02
CA TRP A 63 -47.24 14.83 -63.10
C TRP A 63 -47.31 13.65 -62.13
N GLN A 64 -46.95 12.44 -62.59
CA GLN A 64 -46.81 11.28 -61.73
C GLN A 64 -45.75 11.51 -60.64
N LEU A 65 -44.58 12.05 -61.00
CA LEU A 65 -43.56 12.39 -60.01
C LEU A 65 -44.00 13.53 -59.09
N TYR A 66 -44.46 14.66 -59.63
CA TYR A 66 -44.78 15.84 -58.84
C TYR A 66 -45.92 15.57 -57.85
N LYS A 67 -47.02 14.98 -58.32
CA LYS A 67 -48.16 14.66 -57.45
C LYS A 67 -47.90 13.43 -56.57
N GLY A 68 -47.29 12.37 -57.10
CA GLY A 68 -47.02 11.15 -56.34
C GLY A 68 -45.99 11.36 -55.22
N VAL A 69 -44.93 12.11 -55.48
CA VAL A 69 -43.95 12.49 -54.44
C VAL A 69 -44.54 13.53 -53.49
N GLY A 70 -45.29 14.50 -54.01
CA GLY A 70 -46.04 15.46 -53.20
C GLY A 70 -47.02 14.79 -52.24
N GLN A 71 -47.63 13.67 -52.65
CA GLN A 71 -48.53 12.88 -51.80
C GLN A 71 -47.80 12.25 -50.60
N LEU A 72 -46.56 11.80 -50.76
CA LEU A 72 -45.75 11.28 -49.64
C LEU A 72 -45.42 12.38 -48.63
N ASN A 73 -45.16 13.60 -49.11
CA ASN A 73 -45.00 14.77 -48.26
C ASN A 73 -46.32 15.09 -47.54
N TRP A 74 -47.45 15.06 -48.25
CA TRP A 74 -48.77 15.28 -47.67
C TRP A 74 -49.10 14.28 -46.55
N TYR A 75 -48.77 13.00 -46.70
CA TYR A 75 -48.93 11.99 -45.64
C TYR A 75 -48.09 12.27 -44.39
N SER A 76 -47.02 13.04 -44.52
CA SER A 76 -46.12 13.40 -43.43
C SER A 76 -46.47 14.75 -42.80
N ASN A 77 -47.39 15.51 -43.43
CA ASN A 77 -47.79 16.85 -43.01
C ASN A 77 -48.78 16.78 -41.83
N PRO A 78 -48.44 17.31 -40.64
CA PRO A 78 -49.35 17.31 -39.48
C PRO A 78 -50.61 18.17 -39.67
N ALA A 79 -50.61 19.12 -40.61
CA ALA A 79 -51.78 19.91 -40.97
C ALA A 79 -52.66 19.23 -42.06
N GLY A 80 -52.26 18.05 -42.54
CA GLY A 80 -52.95 17.31 -43.59
C GLY A 80 -54.14 16.47 -43.10
N SER A 81 -54.81 15.81 -44.04
CA SER A 81 -55.95 14.91 -43.77
C SER A 81 -55.55 13.50 -43.29
N PHE A 82 -54.26 13.15 -43.34
CA PHE A 82 -53.74 11.82 -43.02
C PHE A 82 -53.01 11.82 -41.66
N THR A 83 -53.76 11.98 -40.56
CA THR A 83 -53.21 12.15 -39.19
C THR A 83 -53.51 11.00 -38.23
N TRP A 84 -54.15 9.93 -38.71
CA TRP A 84 -54.58 8.79 -37.87
C TRP A 84 -53.49 7.75 -37.58
N LEU A 85 -52.40 7.67 -38.35
CA LEU A 85 -51.22 6.86 -38.04
C LEU A 85 -50.22 7.72 -37.28
N ARG A 86 -50.24 7.64 -35.95
CA ARG A 86 -49.45 8.51 -35.07
C ARG A 86 -48.15 7.82 -34.65
N PRO A 87 -46.97 8.40 -34.91
CA PRO A 87 -45.72 7.90 -34.35
C PRO A 87 -45.81 7.79 -32.82
N GLY A 88 -45.24 6.72 -32.26
CA GLY A 88 -45.32 6.37 -30.84
C GLY A 88 -46.51 5.50 -30.46
N THR A 89 -47.50 5.26 -31.33
CA THR A 89 -48.64 4.39 -31.04
C THR A 89 -48.46 2.99 -31.62
N VAL A 90 -49.06 1.99 -30.96
CA VAL A 90 -49.18 0.65 -31.53
C VAL A 90 -50.26 0.67 -32.61
N ILE A 91 -49.90 0.22 -33.82
CA ILE A 91 -50.83 0.07 -34.95
C ILE A 91 -50.92 -1.39 -35.35
N SER A 92 -52.07 -1.82 -35.85
CA SER A 92 -52.25 -3.13 -36.48
C SER A 92 -52.44 -2.98 -37.99
N ARG A 93 -51.72 -3.79 -38.78
CA ARG A 93 -51.81 -3.82 -40.25
C ARG A 93 -52.04 -5.25 -40.74
N PRO A 94 -52.99 -5.48 -41.68
CA PRO A 94 -53.24 -6.79 -42.24
C PRO A 94 -52.09 -7.28 -43.14
N TYR A 95 -51.90 -8.60 -43.23
CA TYR A 95 -50.91 -9.18 -44.13
C TYR A 95 -51.34 -9.17 -45.60
N TYR A 96 -52.65 -9.20 -45.88
CA TYR A 96 -53.17 -9.29 -47.25
C TYR A 96 -54.49 -8.49 -47.41
N PRO A 97 -54.75 -7.88 -48.58
CA PRO A 97 -56.01 -7.19 -48.88
C PRO A 97 -57.22 -8.12 -48.81
N ASN A 98 -58.27 -7.71 -48.11
CA ASN A 98 -59.60 -8.33 -48.12
C ASN A 98 -59.63 -9.84 -47.79
N ARG A 99 -58.61 -10.36 -47.08
CA ARG A 99 -58.52 -11.78 -46.71
C ARG A 99 -58.21 -11.94 -45.21
N PRO A 100 -59.23 -11.88 -44.34
CA PRO A 100 -59.04 -11.91 -42.88
C PRO A 100 -58.33 -13.17 -42.37
N SER A 101 -58.47 -14.31 -43.07
CA SER A 101 -57.79 -15.56 -42.74
C SER A 101 -56.26 -15.48 -42.81
N CYS A 102 -55.70 -14.49 -43.51
CA CYS A 102 -54.26 -14.27 -43.53
C CYS A 102 -53.73 -13.62 -42.25
N GLY A 103 -54.57 -12.95 -41.45
CA GLY A 103 -54.18 -12.30 -40.19
C GLY A 103 -53.59 -10.89 -40.34
N SER A 104 -53.03 -10.40 -39.24
CA SER A 104 -52.44 -9.06 -39.12
C SER A 104 -51.24 -9.06 -38.17
N GLN A 105 -50.42 -8.00 -38.23
CA GLN A 105 -49.32 -7.76 -37.30
C GLN A 105 -49.53 -6.44 -36.57
N SER A 106 -49.32 -6.45 -35.25
CA SER A 106 -49.27 -5.23 -34.44
C SER A 106 -47.82 -4.85 -34.12
N PHE A 107 -47.49 -3.57 -34.24
CA PHE A 107 -46.17 -3.04 -33.91
C PHE A 107 -46.25 -1.55 -33.55
N THR A 108 -45.26 -1.05 -32.81
CA THR A 108 -45.13 0.38 -32.51
C THR A 108 -44.64 1.14 -33.73
N LEU A 109 -45.45 2.09 -34.21
CA LEU A 109 -45.08 2.96 -35.32
C LEU A 109 -44.03 3.97 -34.86
N GLN A 110 -42.81 3.91 -35.39
CA GLN A 110 -41.68 4.69 -34.83
C GLN A 110 -41.60 6.12 -35.37
N ASN A 111 -41.91 6.35 -36.64
CA ASN A 111 -41.69 7.65 -37.28
C ASN A 111 -42.66 7.91 -38.44
N LYS A 112 -42.67 9.16 -38.92
CA LYS A 112 -43.53 9.64 -40.00
C LYS A 112 -43.22 9.00 -41.36
N ALA A 113 -41.96 8.64 -41.62
CA ALA A 113 -41.57 8.00 -42.87
C ALA A 113 -42.23 6.60 -43.01
N THR A 114 -42.21 5.81 -41.94
CA THR A 114 -42.93 4.54 -41.87
C THR A 114 -44.44 4.74 -41.99
N ALA A 115 -44.99 5.80 -41.37
CA ALA A 115 -46.41 6.14 -41.50
C ALA A 115 -46.80 6.41 -42.96
N ALA A 116 -46.02 7.23 -43.68
CA ALA A 116 -46.24 7.55 -45.10
C ALA A 116 -46.20 6.30 -46.00
N LEU A 117 -45.32 5.34 -45.71
CA LEU A 117 -45.30 4.05 -46.42
C LEU A 117 -46.57 3.23 -46.20
N TYR A 118 -47.09 3.19 -44.96
CA TYR A 118 -48.35 2.49 -44.67
C TYR A 118 -49.60 3.23 -45.12
N TYR A 119 -49.55 4.55 -45.27
CA TYR A 119 -50.60 5.30 -45.96
C TYR A 119 -50.67 4.93 -47.44
N TYR A 120 -49.51 4.76 -48.07
CA TYR A 120 -49.42 4.41 -49.47
C TYR A 120 -49.70 2.92 -49.74
N THR A 121 -49.16 2.02 -48.91
CA THR A 121 -49.37 0.57 -49.00
C THR A 121 -49.76 0.02 -47.62
N PRO A 122 -51.05 -0.19 -47.33
CA PRO A 122 -51.54 -0.46 -45.98
C PRO A 122 -51.35 -1.91 -45.50
N TYR A 123 -50.41 -2.65 -46.09
CA TYR A 123 -50.15 -4.06 -45.81
C TYR A 123 -48.73 -4.27 -45.30
N VAL A 124 -48.59 -5.16 -44.32
CA VAL A 124 -47.30 -5.61 -43.78
C VAL A 124 -46.93 -6.96 -44.40
N PRO A 125 -45.66 -7.21 -44.79
CA PRO A 125 -45.26 -8.52 -45.26
C PRO A 125 -45.39 -9.57 -44.15
N ASN A 126 -45.87 -10.76 -44.48
CA ASN A 126 -45.85 -11.91 -43.57
C ASN A 126 -44.47 -12.59 -43.58
N GLN A 127 -44.28 -13.58 -42.70
CA GLN A 127 -43.00 -14.26 -42.58
C GLN A 127 -42.54 -14.92 -43.89
N ALA A 128 -43.45 -15.57 -44.63
CA ALA A 128 -43.12 -16.20 -45.92
C ALA A 128 -42.58 -15.21 -46.96
N ALA A 129 -43.13 -13.98 -46.98
CA ALA A 129 -42.63 -12.90 -47.83
C ALA A 129 -41.25 -12.38 -47.39
N LEU A 130 -40.97 -12.38 -46.07
CA LEU A 130 -39.71 -11.96 -45.49
C LEU A 130 -38.60 -13.01 -45.67
N ASP A 131 -38.92 -14.29 -45.55
CA ASP A 131 -37.97 -15.40 -45.78
C ASP A 131 -37.51 -15.44 -47.24
N ASN A 132 -38.37 -14.99 -48.17
CA ASN A 132 -38.12 -14.99 -49.60
C ASN A 132 -37.99 -13.56 -50.17
N LEU A 133 -37.01 -12.78 -49.70
CA LEU A 133 -36.86 -11.36 -50.08
C LEU A 133 -36.80 -11.12 -51.59
N TYR A 134 -36.16 -12.01 -52.36
CA TYR A 134 -35.98 -11.89 -53.80
C TYR A 134 -37.01 -12.69 -54.62
N SER A 135 -37.91 -13.41 -53.97
CA SER A 135 -38.89 -14.29 -54.62
C SER A 135 -40.31 -14.01 -54.12
N THR A 136 -41.24 -14.87 -54.53
CA THR A 136 -42.62 -14.91 -54.04
C THR A 136 -42.70 -15.69 -52.74
N GLY A 137 -43.58 -15.25 -51.84
CA GLY A 137 -43.97 -16.01 -50.66
C GLY A 137 -45.23 -16.84 -50.91
N ASP A 138 -46.01 -17.07 -49.85
CA ASP A 138 -47.27 -17.81 -49.89
C ASP A 138 -48.48 -16.96 -50.34
N SER A 139 -49.68 -17.55 -50.30
CA SER A 139 -50.93 -16.88 -50.70
C SER A 139 -51.40 -15.75 -49.76
N CYS A 140 -50.66 -15.47 -48.69
CA CYS A 140 -50.92 -14.37 -47.75
C CYS A 140 -49.82 -13.30 -47.80
N SER A 141 -48.88 -13.42 -48.74
CA SER A 141 -47.73 -12.54 -48.86
C SER A 141 -48.07 -11.21 -49.56
N SER A 142 -47.68 -10.10 -48.93
CA SER A 142 -47.73 -8.76 -49.52
C SER A 142 -46.32 -8.21 -49.73
N TYR A 143 -46.08 -7.60 -50.89
CA TYR A 143 -44.72 -7.27 -51.33
C TYR A 143 -44.39 -5.78 -51.35
N GLY A 144 -45.37 -4.88 -51.22
CA GLY A 144 -45.14 -3.47 -51.46
C GLY A 144 -44.09 -2.84 -50.53
N ASN A 145 -44.35 -2.82 -49.22
CA ASN A 145 -43.40 -2.28 -48.25
C ASN A 145 -42.11 -3.12 -48.16
N ARG A 146 -42.21 -4.44 -48.37
CA ARG A 146 -41.05 -5.34 -48.46
C ARG A 146 -40.10 -4.95 -49.59
N ASN A 147 -40.62 -4.82 -50.81
CA ASN A 147 -39.84 -4.49 -52.00
C ASN A 147 -39.28 -3.07 -51.91
N PHE A 148 -40.04 -2.12 -51.35
CA PHE A 148 -39.52 -0.79 -51.06
C PHE A 148 -38.28 -0.87 -50.18
N TRP A 149 -38.38 -1.56 -49.03
CA TRP A 149 -37.27 -1.73 -48.11
C TRP A 149 -36.09 -2.47 -48.76
N ARG A 150 -36.36 -3.55 -49.51
CA ARG A 150 -35.33 -4.34 -50.21
C ARG A 150 -34.56 -3.47 -51.20
N PHE A 151 -35.24 -2.82 -52.15
CA PHE A 151 -34.57 -1.97 -53.15
C PHE A 151 -33.81 -0.81 -52.51
N PHE A 152 -34.39 -0.18 -51.47
CA PHE A 152 -33.67 0.88 -50.75
C PHE A 152 -32.40 0.33 -50.09
N SER A 153 -32.49 -0.85 -49.46
CA SER A 153 -31.36 -1.47 -48.77
C SER A 153 -30.28 -1.93 -49.73
N ASP A 154 -30.66 -2.56 -50.86
CA ASP A 154 -29.74 -3.03 -51.90
C ASP A 154 -28.95 -1.88 -52.53
N TRP A 155 -29.60 -0.73 -52.73
CA TRP A 155 -29.00 0.40 -53.46
C TRP A 155 -28.31 1.42 -52.55
N PHE A 156 -28.82 1.60 -51.33
CA PHE A 156 -28.41 2.72 -50.46
C PHE A 156 -28.04 2.29 -49.04
N GLY A 157 -28.10 0.99 -48.72
CA GLY A 157 -27.84 0.46 -47.39
C GLY A 157 -29.02 0.65 -46.43
N SER A 158 -28.80 0.30 -45.16
CA SER A 158 -29.86 0.31 -44.13
C SER A 158 -30.57 1.68 -44.07
N PRO A 159 -31.92 1.73 -44.21
CA PRO A 159 -32.69 2.95 -44.00
C PRO A 159 -32.77 3.34 -42.51
N ILE A 160 -32.37 2.43 -41.63
CA ILE A 160 -32.10 2.71 -40.21
C ILE A 160 -30.66 3.23 -40.17
N GLY A 161 -30.47 4.53 -40.42
CA GLY A 161 -29.24 5.21 -40.00
C GLY A 161 -29.16 5.09 -38.48
N GLY A 162 -28.26 4.24 -37.98
CA GLY A 162 -28.18 3.88 -36.56
C GLY A 162 -27.85 5.10 -35.71
N GLY A 163 -28.88 5.67 -35.06
CA GLY A 163 -28.74 6.72 -34.06
C GLY A 163 -27.93 7.94 -34.51
N PHE A 164 -27.33 8.61 -33.53
CA PHE A 164 -26.38 9.71 -33.74
C PHE A 164 -24.92 9.22 -33.80
N LEU A 165 -24.69 7.90 -33.80
CA LEU A 165 -23.37 7.29 -33.73
C LEU A 165 -23.10 6.51 -35.01
N LEU A 166 -22.19 6.99 -35.86
CA LEU A 166 -21.90 6.38 -37.15
C LEU A 166 -20.46 5.87 -37.23
N LYS A 167 -20.24 4.79 -37.97
CA LYS A 167 -18.90 4.28 -38.30
C LYS A 167 -18.86 3.73 -39.73
N ALA A 168 -17.66 3.64 -40.28
CA ALA A 168 -17.40 2.77 -41.43
C ALA A 168 -17.14 1.34 -40.95
N ALA A 169 -17.27 0.35 -41.85
CA ALA A 169 -17.07 -1.08 -41.53
C ALA A 169 -15.78 -1.37 -40.73
N LYS A 170 -14.68 -0.69 -41.09
CA LYS A 170 -13.38 -0.76 -40.41
C LYS A 170 -12.87 0.64 -40.07
N GLY A 171 -13.54 1.32 -39.15
CA GLY A 171 -13.15 2.66 -38.71
C GLY A 171 -13.65 3.00 -37.31
N ASP A 172 -13.21 4.18 -36.85
CA ASP A 172 -13.65 4.75 -35.58
C ASP A 172 -15.15 5.05 -35.57
N THR A 173 -15.71 5.13 -34.37
CA THR A 173 -17.08 5.59 -34.16
C THR A 173 -17.09 7.11 -34.01
N PHE A 174 -18.02 7.75 -34.71
CA PHE A 174 -18.22 9.19 -34.69
C PHE A 174 -19.59 9.55 -34.15
N PHE A 175 -19.65 10.59 -33.32
CA PHE A 175 -20.88 11.25 -32.94
C PHE A 175 -21.22 12.34 -33.95
N ILE A 176 -22.42 12.28 -34.51
CA ILE A 176 -22.90 13.20 -35.55
C ILE A 176 -23.79 14.25 -34.93
N VAL A 177 -23.50 15.52 -35.20
CA VAL A 177 -24.35 16.65 -34.86
C VAL A 177 -24.54 17.47 -36.12
N ASP A 178 -25.77 17.55 -36.62
CA ASP A 178 -26.09 18.20 -37.89
C ASP A 178 -25.17 17.72 -39.03
N GLU A 179 -24.35 18.59 -39.62
CA GLU A 179 -23.43 18.28 -40.74
C GLU A 179 -21.98 18.00 -40.29
N VAL A 180 -21.72 17.93 -38.98
CA VAL A 180 -20.37 17.69 -38.43
C VAL A 180 -20.28 16.35 -37.70
N LYS A 181 -19.08 15.77 -37.68
CA LYS A 181 -18.76 14.53 -36.96
C LYS A 181 -17.62 14.75 -35.96
N TYR A 182 -17.78 14.23 -34.74
CA TYR A 182 -16.75 14.20 -33.71
C TYR A 182 -16.32 12.76 -33.46
N ARG A 183 -15.02 12.49 -33.43
CA ARG A 183 -14.53 11.14 -33.13
C ARG A 183 -14.77 10.82 -31.65
N VAL A 184 -15.26 9.62 -31.33
CA VAL A 184 -15.42 9.17 -29.94
C VAL A 184 -14.20 8.33 -29.57
N PRO A 185 -13.24 8.88 -28.79
CA PRO A 185 -11.90 8.30 -28.68
C PRO A 185 -11.80 7.06 -27.79
N ASP A 186 -12.70 6.89 -26.82
CA ASP A 186 -12.62 5.80 -25.84
C ASP A 186 -13.96 5.08 -25.62
N ALA A 187 -13.86 3.82 -25.18
CA ALA A 187 -15.01 2.93 -25.00
C ALA A 187 -15.93 3.34 -23.83
N VAL A 188 -15.40 4.02 -22.81
CA VAL A 188 -16.20 4.46 -21.65
C VAL A 188 -17.11 5.61 -22.07
N LEU A 189 -16.60 6.59 -22.81
CA LEU A 189 -17.39 7.65 -23.41
C LEU A 189 -18.40 7.08 -24.41
N LEU A 190 -17.99 6.16 -25.29
CA LEU A 190 -18.91 5.51 -26.22
C LEU A 190 -20.07 4.78 -25.50
N SER A 191 -19.77 4.04 -24.43
CA SER A 191 -20.80 3.37 -23.61
C SER A 191 -21.76 4.37 -22.96
N SER A 192 -21.26 5.55 -22.58
CA SER A 192 -22.04 6.63 -21.98
C SER A 192 -23.01 7.28 -22.96
N MET A 193 -22.79 7.08 -24.26
CA MET A 193 -23.60 7.61 -25.34
C MET A 193 -24.68 6.63 -25.84
N ALA A 194 -24.82 5.43 -25.25
CA ALA A 194 -25.76 4.41 -25.70
C ALA A 194 -27.23 4.89 -25.91
N PRO A 195 -27.81 5.81 -25.12
CA PRO A 195 -29.15 6.32 -25.36
C PRO A 195 -29.32 7.13 -26.65
N LEU A 196 -28.21 7.56 -27.27
CA LEU A 196 -28.21 8.24 -28.57
C LEU A 196 -28.45 7.27 -29.75
N GLY A 197 -28.64 5.99 -29.46
CA GLY A 197 -29.01 4.95 -30.42
C GLY A 197 -27.88 3.96 -30.68
N PRO A 198 -28.18 2.89 -31.45
CA PRO A 198 -27.17 1.91 -31.84
C PRO A 198 -26.13 2.56 -32.77
N ILE A 199 -24.94 1.95 -32.84
CA ILE A 199 -23.91 2.37 -33.78
C ILE A 199 -24.35 1.96 -35.20
N GLY A 200 -24.56 2.94 -36.08
CA GLY A 200 -24.86 2.74 -37.49
C GLY A 200 -23.61 2.53 -38.33
N GLU A 201 -23.57 1.45 -39.10
CA GLU A 201 -22.51 1.23 -40.10
C GLU A 201 -22.93 1.81 -41.46
N ILE A 202 -22.08 2.67 -42.03
CA ILE A 202 -22.32 3.36 -43.31
C ILE A 202 -21.08 3.28 -44.22
N SER A 203 -21.25 3.63 -45.51
CA SER A 203 -20.11 3.71 -46.42
C SER A 203 -19.13 4.80 -45.99
N LYS A 204 -17.84 4.59 -46.26
CA LYS A 204 -16.79 5.57 -45.95
C LYS A 204 -17.07 6.91 -46.63
N ASP A 205 -17.46 6.90 -47.90
CA ASP A 205 -17.74 8.12 -48.67
C ASP A 205 -18.88 8.95 -48.05
N TYR A 206 -19.92 8.29 -47.51
CA TYR A 206 -20.99 9.00 -46.81
C TYR A 206 -20.55 9.49 -45.42
N LEU A 207 -19.71 8.74 -44.71
CA LEU A 207 -19.15 9.22 -43.45
C LEU A 207 -18.22 10.42 -43.68
N ASP A 208 -17.50 10.44 -44.79
CA ASP A 208 -16.56 11.50 -45.16
C ASP A 208 -17.25 12.75 -45.76
N SER A 209 -18.56 12.70 -46.04
CA SER A 209 -19.32 13.90 -46.41
C SER A 209 -19.60 14.83 -45.22
N PHE A 210 -19.44 14.36 -43.97
CA PHE A 210 -19.54 15.19 -42.78
C PHE A 210 -18.22 15.91 -42.50
N VAL A 211 -18.30 17.17 -42.06
CA VAL A 211 -17.10 17.91 -41.65
C VAL A 211 -16.53 17.27 -40.38
N THR A 212 -15.28 16.84 -40.45
CA THR A 212 -14.60 16.20 -39.32
C THR A 212 -14.13 17.27 -38.34
N MET A 213 -14.69 17.24 -37.14
CA MET A 213 -14.16 17.97 -35.98
C MET A 213 -13.11 17.10 -35.27
N GLY A 214 -12.59 17.57 -34.14
CA GLY A 214 -11.65 16.80 -33.31
C GLY A 214 -12.30 15.64 -32.54
N ASP A 215 -11.52 15.09 -31.62
CA ASP A 215 -12.02 14.13 -30.62
C ASP A 215 -13.06 14.80 -29.72
N MET A 216 -14.15 14.08 -29.48
CA MET A 216 -15.16 14.46 -28.50
C MET A 216 -14.62 14.27 -27.08
N THR A 217 -14.90 15.25 -26.22
CA THR A 217 -14.79 15.07 -24.76
C THR A 217 -16.15 14.69 -24.17
N PRO A 218 -16.23 14.20 -22.92
CA PRO A 218 -17.50 13.96 -22.25
C PRO A 218 -18.35 15.23 -22.01
N LEU A 219 -17.87 16.42 -22.41
CA LEU A 219 -18.55 17.70 -22.21
C LEU A 219 -19.50 18.03 -23.37
N ILE A 220 -20.78 18.22 -23.05
CA ILE A 220 -21.78 18.73 -23.99
C ILE A 220 -22.34 20.09 -23.55
N ARG A 221 -22.79 20.88 -24.52
CA ARG A 221 -23.46 22.17 -24.31
C ARG A 221 -24.87 22.12 -24.90
N ASN A 222 -25.84 22.70 -24.20
CA ASN A 222 -27.18 22.92 -24.73
C ASN A 222 -27.30 24.35 -25.26
N ALA A 223 -27.56 24.51 -26.56
CA ALA A 223 -27.64 25.82 -27.21
C ALA A 223 -28.76 26.72 -26.66
N ALA A 224 -29.87 26.16 -26.18
CA ALA A 224 -31.01 26.92 -25.71
C ALA A 224 -30.81 27.54 -24.32
N THR A 225 -29.96 26.93 -23.49
CA THR A 225 -29.72 27.36 -22.10
C THR A 225 -28.33 27.93 -21.86
N ASP A 226 -27.41 27.72 -22.80
CA ASP A 226 -25.99 28.08 -22.68
C ASP A 226 -25.32 27.52 -21.41
N ARG A 227 -25.59 26.24 -21.14
CA ARG A 227 -25.07 25.50 -19.98
C ARG A 227 -24.33 24.24 -20.42
N TYR A 228 -23.60 23.63 -19.48
CA TYR A 228 -22.67 22.53 -19.73
C TYR A 228 -23.01 21.28 -18.89
N TRP A 229 -22.83 20.11 -19.48
CA TRP A 229 -23.06 18.82 -18.83
C TRP A 229 -21.94 17.83 -19.14
N PHE A 230 -21.61 17.01 -18.15
CA PHE A 230 -20.84 15.80 -18.32
C PHE A 230 -21.74 14.65 -18.80
N VAL A 231 -21.32 13.89 -19.79
CA VAL A 231 -22.02 12.69 -20.27
C VAL A 231 -21.37 11.46 -19.67
N ASP A 232 -22.13 10.73 -18.85
CA ASP A 232 -21.70 9.45 -18.31
C ASP A 232 -22.88 8.50 -18.11
N ASN A 233 -22.66 7.21 -18.35
CA ASN A 233 -23.61 6.13 -18.05
C ASN A 233 -25.02 6.35 -18.64
N GLY A 234 -25.09 6.89 -19.86
CA GLY A 234 -26.35 7.20 -20.53
C GLY A 234 -27.08 8.43 -19.99
N LYS A 235 -26.42 9.25 -19.17
CA LYS A 235 -27.01 10.39 -18.50
C LYS A 235 -26.17 11.64 -18.69
N ARG A 236 -26.79 12.79 -18.43
CA ARG A 236 -26.15 14.10 -18.38
C ARG A 236 -26.13 14.62 -16.95
N VAL A 237 -24.97 15.05 -16.48
CA VAL A 237 -24.74 15.61 -15.15
C VAL A 237 -24.35 17.08 -15.27
N ARG A 238 -25.07 17.98 -14.61
CA ARG A 238 -24.95 19.43 -14.83
C ARG A 238 -23.72 20.00 -14.13
N PHE A 239 -22.88 20.73 -14.86
CA PHE A 239 -21.87 21.60 -14.24
C PHE A 239 -22.50 22.91 -13.78
N ALA A 240 -22.05 23.42 -12.63
CA ALA A 240 -22.51 24.70 -12.10
C ALA A 240 -21.90 25.88 -12.88
N THR A 241 -20.59 25.83 -13.15
CA THR A 241 -19.80 26.89 -13.79
C THR A 241 -18.73 26.32 -14.72
N CYS A 242 -18.17 27.16 -15.60
CA CYS A 242 -17.01 26.77 -16.41
C CYS A 242 -15.73 26.58 -15.60
N GLU A 243 -15.62 27.18 -14.41
CA GLU A 243 -14.52 26.91 -13.48
C GLU A 243 -14.57 25.46 -12.98
N GLN A 244 -15.77 24.94 -12.69
CA GLN A 244 -15.94 23.53 -12.34
C GLN A 244 -15.65 22.61 -13.53
N VAL A 245 -15.96 23.02 -14.76
CA VAL A 245 -15.55 22.29 -15.97
C VAL A 245 -14.01 22.23 -16.06
N ALA A 246 -13.33 23.35 -15.81
CA ALA A 246 -11.87 23.41 -15.81
C ALA A 246 -11.24 22.58 -14.69
N SER A 247 -11.85 22.48 -13.51
CA SER A 247 -11.35 21.62 -12.43
C SER A 247 -11.42 20.14 -12.78
N PHE A 248 -12.32 19.75 -13.69
CA PHE A 248 -12.40 18.42 -14.31
C PHE A 248 -11.47 18.28 -15.54
N GLY A 249 -10.52 19.19 -15.76
CA GLY A 249 -9.58 19.12 -16.88
C GLY A 249 -10.23 19.32 -18.26
N LEU A 250 -11.44 19.88 -18.30
CA LEU A 250 -12.21 20.10 -19.52
C LEU A 250 -12.26 21.59 -19.87
N ASN A 251 -12.61 21.91 -21.11
CA ASN A 251 -12.72 23.29 -21.59
C ASN A 251 -14.13 23.56 -22.12
N CYS A 252 -14.81 24.59 -21.60
CA CYS A 252 -16.13 25.00 -22.09
C CYS A 252 -16.16 25.34 -23.59
N GLY A 253 -15.06 25.86 -24.15
CA GLY A 253 -14.94 26.16 -25.58
C GLY A 253 -14.86 24.92 -26.47
N SER A 254 -14.50 23.75 -25.92
CA SER A 254 -14.47 22.47 -26.65
C SER A 254 -15.75 21.63 -26.45
N ALA A 255 -16.77 22.18 -25.77
CA ALA A 255 -18.01 21.46 -25.53
C ALA A 255 -18.78 21.23 -26.84
N VAL A 256 -19.22 19.99 -27.07
CA VAL A 256 -20.04 19.67 -28.25
C VAL A 256 -21.44 20.24 -28.03
N THR A 257 -21.86 21.17 -28.89
CA THR A 257 -23.21 21.75 -28.82
C THR A 257 -24.21 20.78 -29.43
N VAL A 258 -25.04 20.14 -28.61
CA VAL A 258 -25.97 19.08 -29.06
C VAL A 258 -27.35 19.61 -29.43
N THR A 259 -28.05 18.91 -30.32
CA THR A 259 -29.45 19.23 -30.68
C THR A 259 -30.41 18.92 -29.53
N SER A 260 -31.62 19.50 -29.54
CA SER A 260 -32.65 19.23 -28.52
C SER A 260 -33.00 17.74 -28.41
N THR A 261 -33.02 17.01 -29.52
CA THR A 261 -33.31 15.57 -29.56
C THR A 261 -32.20 14.76 -28.90
N GLN A 262 -30.94 15.04 -29.24
CA GLN A 262 -29.77 14.40 -28.63
C GLN A 262 -29.69 14.70 -27.13
N PHE A 263 -29.92 15.96 -26.77
CA PHE A 263 -29.93 16.39 -25.38
C PHE A 263 -31.00 15.64 -24.57
N THR A 264 -32.21 15.48 -25.11
CA THR A 264 -33.34 14.83 -24.42
C THR A 264 -33.18 13.31 -24.35
N ALA A 265 -32.44 12.70 -25.28
CA ALA A 265 -32.12 11.27 -25.24
C ALA A 265 -31.26 10.89 -24.02
N LEU A 266 -30.46 11.84 -23.49
CA LEU A 266 -29.66 11.65 -22.28
C LEU A 266 -30.45 12.12 -21.05
N ALA A 267 -30.81 11.19 -20.18
CA ALA A 267 -31.57 11.50 -18.97
C ALA A 267 -30.75 12.37 -18.00
N SER A 268 -31.41 13.30 -17.30
CA SER A 268 -30.75 14.15 -16.30
C SER A 268 -30.40 13.34 -15.04
N ALA A 269 -29.18 13.52 -14.51
CA ALA A 269 -28.70 12.84 -13.32
C ALA A 269 -28.36 13.76 -12.13
N GLY A 270 -28.74 15.04 -12.20
CA GLY A 270 -28.43 16.02 -11.15
C GLY A 270 -27.20 16.86 -11.48
N GLU A 271 -26.44 17.24 -10.45
CA GLU A 271 -25.31 18.17 -10.55
C GLU A 271 -23.98 17.49 -10.25
N VAL A 272 -22.92 18.02 -10.86
CA VAL A 272 -21.55 17.57 -10.60
C VAL A 272 -21.12 18.04 -9.22
N THR A 273 -20.61 17.12 -8.42
CA THR A 273 -19.80 17.46 -7.22
C THR A 273 -18.34 17.12 -7.50
N ASN A 274 -17.43 17.66 -6.69
CA ASN A 274 -16.00 17.44 -6.87
C ASN A 274 -15.52 16.12 -6.24
N VAL A 275 -16.40 15.32 -5.63
CA VAL A 275 -16.05 14.03 -5.04
C VAL A 275 -16.66 12.92 -5.88
N VAL A 276 -15.87 11.91 -6.24
CA VAL A 276 -16.31 10.76 -7.03
C VAL A 276 -15.96 9.47 -6.30
N THR A 277 -16.92 8.54 -6.21
CA THR A 277 -16.72 7.22 -5.62
C THR A 277 -16.46 6.17 -6.70
N GLY A 278 -15.38 5.41 -6.55
CA GLY A 278 -15.04 4.25 -7.39
C GLY A 278 -15.77 2.97 -6.99
N ALA A 279 -15.60 1.92 -7.79
CA ALA A 279 -16.29 0.63 -7.60
C ALA A 279 -15.93 -0.06 -6.27
N SER A 280 -14.77 0.25 -5.67
CA SER A 280 -14.31 -0.32 -4.40
C SER A 280 -14.69 0.55 -3.19
N ASN A 281 -15.62 1.50 -3.36
CA ASN A 281 -15.97 2.56 -2.39
C ASN A 281 -14.81 3.51 -2.05
N ASP A 282 -13.75 3.48 -2.84
CA ASP A 282 -12.66 4.45 -2.82
C ASP A 282 -13.15 5.82 -3.32
N ARG A 283 -12.67 6.91 -2.72
CA ARG A 283 -13.15 8.26 -3.02
C ARG A 283 -12.03 9.11 -3.59
N TYR A 284 -12.36 9.95 -4.57
CA TYR A 284 -11.43 10.86 -5.22
C TYR A 284 -11.98 12.27 -5.18
N LEU A 285 -11.13 13.23 -4.82
CA LEU A 285 -11.37 14.64 -5.08
C LEU A 285 -10.89 14.96 -6.50
N VAL A 286 -11.76 15.55 -7.29
CA VAL A 286 -11.45 16.13 -8.59
C VAL A 286 -11.11 17.60 -8.38
N GLU A 287 -9.85 17.96 -8.58
CA GLU A 287 -9.37 19.31 -8.32
C GLU A 287 -8.23 19.65 -9.29
N ALA A 288 -8.26 20.85 -9.86
CA ALA A 288 -7.22 21.39 -10.73
C ALA A 288 -6.80 20.45 -11.88
N GLY A 289 -7.75 19.71 -12.47
CA GLY A 289 -7.47 18.78 -13.56
C GLY A 289 -6.74 17.51 -13.12
N SER A 290 -6.86 17.12 -11.84
CA SER A 290 -6.27 15.89 -11.30
C SER A 290 -7.25 15.13 -10.42
N LEU A 291 -6.98 13.84 -10.23
CA LEU A 291 -7.71 12.97 -9.32
C LEU A 291 -6.87 12.66 -8.10
N ARG A 292 -7.31 13.12 -6.94
CA ARG A 292 -6.62 12.93 -5.66
C ARG A 292 -7.42 11.96 -4.81
N GLU A 293 -6.91 10.76 -4.62
CA GLU A 293 -7.57 9.75 -3.80
C GLU A 293 -7.60 10.19 -2.32
N ILE A 294 -8.75 10.05 -1.68
CA ILE A 294 -8.97 10.40 -0.28
C ILE A 294 -8.82 9.11 0.54
N LEU A 295 -7.81 9.07 1.42
CA LEU A 295 -7.49 7.86 2.18
C LEU A 295 -8.65 7.37 3.05
N ASN A 296 -9.24 8.28 3.84
CA ASN A 296 -10.35 8.01 4.75
C ASN A 296 -11.01 9.33 5.23
N ASP A 297 -12.08 9.23 6.03
CA ASP A 297 -12.80 10.39 6.56
C ASP A 297 -11.94 11.28 7.47
N ALA A 298 -10.99 10.71 8.22
CA ALA A 298 -10.09 11.49 9.07
C ALA A 298 -9.17 12.37 8.22
N SER A 299 -8.65 11.84 7.11
CA SER A 299 -7.83 12.61 6.16
C SER A 299 -8.63 13.68 5.42
N ALA A 300 -9.89 13.40 5.08
CA ALA A 300 -10.78 14.42 4.52
C ALA A 300 -11.04 15.56 5.52
N ALA A 301 -11.33 15.22 6.78
CA ALA A 301 -11.59 16.20 7.83
C ALA A 301 -10.35 17.05 8.16
N GLU A 302 -9.16 16.45 8.23
CA GLU A 302 -7.90 17.16 8.44
C GLU A 302 -7.58 18.12 7.30
N ALA A 303 -7.89 17.72 6.05
CA ALA A 303 -7.78 18.57 4.87
C ALA A 303 -8.92 19.62 4.77
N SER A 304 -9.83 19.70 5.76
CA SER A 304 -11.01 20.58 5.74
C SER A 304 -11.88 20.41 4.50
N LEU A 305 -11.92 19.19 3.95
CA LEU A 305 -12.74 18.87 2.78
C LEU A 305 -14.18 18.57 3.23
N PRO A 306 -15.19 19.23 2.66
CA PRO A 306 -16.56 18.89 2.94
C PRO A 306 -16.84 17.48 2.42
N LEU A 307 -17.41 16.62 3.27
CA LEU A 307 -17.90 15.29 2.88
C LEU A 307 -19.19 15.46 2.07
N THR A 308 -19.09 16.03 0.88
CA THR A 308 -20.20 16.22 -0.05
C THR A 308 -20.67 14.88 -0.61
N ALA A 309 -21.93 14.82 -1.07
CA ALA A 309 -22.43 13.69 -1.83
C ALA A 309 -21.52 13.40 -3.05
N SER A 310 -21.30 12.12 -3.34
CA SER A 310 -20.57 11.71 -4.55
C SER A 310 -21.30 12.21 -5.79
N SER A 311 -20.51 12.67 -6.75
CA SER A 311 -20.96 13.03 -8.08
C SER A 311 -21.53 11.78 -8.75
N PRO A 312 -22.63 11.90 -9.52
CA PRO A 312 -23.23 10.80 -10.27
C PRO A 312 -22.45 10.53 -11.57
N ILE A 313 -21.11 10.51 -11.47
CA ILE A 313 -20.16 10.21 -12.55
C ILE A 313 -19.33 9.01 -12.10
N ARG A 314 -19.17 8.01 -12.96
CA ARG A 314 -18.32 6.84 -12.74
C ARG A 314 -16.84 7.25 -12.70
N ARG A 315 -16.05 6.65 -11.80
CA ARG A 315 -14.61 6.93 -11.69
C ARG A 315 -13.85 6.62 -12.98
N GLU A 316 -14.28 5.62 -13.73
CA GLU A 316 -13.68 5.19 -14.99
C GLU A 316 -13.87 6.23 -16.10
N ALA A 317 -14.95 7.01 -16.04
CA ALA A 317 -15.20 8.11 -16.98
C ALA A 317 -14.21 9.26 -16.82
N LEU A 318 -13.40 9.26 -15.74
CA LEU A 318 -12.37 10.25 -15.44
C LEU A 318 -10.96 9.72 -15.65
N ASN A 319 -10.76 8.58 -16.30
CA ASN A 319 -9.43 7.99 -16.55
C ASN A 319 -8.52 8.88 -17.43
N TYR A 320 -9.06 9.89 -18.10
CA TYR A 320 -8.28 10.91 -18.81
C TYR A 320 -7.56 11.90 -17.87
N LEU A 321 -7.95 11.96 -16.59
CA LEU A 321 -7.29 12.81 -15.61
C LEU A 321 -6.10 12.10 -14.97
N PRO A 322 -4.95 12.78 -14.82
CA PRO A 322 -3.82 12.24 -14.07
C PRO A 322 -4.19 12.06 -12.59
N VAL A 323 -3.67 10.98 -11.98
CA VAL A 323 -3.75 10.78 -10.54
C VAL A 323 -2.71 11.67 -9.86
N GLY A 324 -3.17 12.53 -8.95
CA GLY A 324 -2.34 13.45 -8.18
C GLY A 324 -2.03 12.92 -6.78
N VAL A 325 -1.31 13.73 -6.00
CA VAL A 325 -0.95 13.41 -4.61
C VAL A 325 -2.23 13.15 -3.80
N PRO A 326 -2.34 11.99 -3.12
CA PRO A 326 -3.52 11.62 -2.35
C PRO A 326 -3.73 12.55 -1.17
N ILE A 327 -4.97 12.61 -0.69
CA ILE A 327 -5.35 13.30 0.54
C ILE A 327 -5.26 12.26 1.66
N ALA A 328 -4.12 12.26 2.33
CA ALA A 328 -3.80 11.40 3.46
C ALA A 328 -3.22 12.24 4.61
N SER A 329 -3.65 11.94 5.83
CA SER A 329 -3.15 12.57 7.05
C SER A 329 -1.69 12.19 7.29
N ASN A 330 -0.93 13.09 7.90
CA ASN A 330 0.42 12.75 8.35
C ASN A 330 0.37 11.65 9.44
N GLY A 331 1.23 10.65 9.29
CA GLY A 331 1.30 9.49 10.18
C GLY A 331 0.24 8.42 9.89
N SER A 332 -0.35 8.42 8.71
CA SER A 332 -1.31 7.39 8.29
C SER A 332 -0.61 6.10 7.84
N LEU A 333 -1.01 4.97 8.40
CA LEU A 333 -0.68 3.65 7.89
C LEU A 333 -1.56 3.35 6.68
N VAL A 334 -0.93 2.97 5.58
CA VAL A 334 -1.59 2.73 4.30
C VAL A 334 -1.15 1.39 3.74
N GLY A 335 -2.13 0.57 3.36
CA GLY A 335 -1.91 -0.58 2.50
C GLY A 335 -2.05 -0.21 1.03
N ASN A 336 -1.15 -0.69 0.19
CA ASN A 336 -1.34 -0.68 -1.25
C ASN A 336 -2.43 -1.70 -1.61
N ARG A 337 -3.52 -1.24 -2.23
CA ARG A 337 -4.70 -2.07 -2.51
C ARG A 337 -4.40 -3.23 -3.46
N GLU A 338 -3.51 -3.05 -4.43
CA GLU A 338 -3.21 -4.06 -5.45
C GLU A 338 -2.10 -5.03 -5.01
N THR A 339 -1.11 -4.58 -4.23
CA THR A 339 0.06 -5.39 -3.85
C THR A 339 0.03 -5.88 -2.40
N GLY A 340 -0.80 -5.28 -1.53
CA GLY A 340 -0.83 -5.54 -0.09
C GLY A 340 0.36 -4.98 0.68
N ALA A 341 1.31 -4.31 0.02
CA ALA A 341 2.46 -3.70 0.69
C ALA A 341 2.02 -2.59 1.66
N LEU A 342 2.58 -2.58 2.87
CA LEU A 342 2.28 -1.57 3.89
C LEU A 342 3.30 -0.43 3.84
N GLY A 343 2.87 0.78 4.19
CA GLY A 343 3.74 1.92 4.39
C GLY A 343 3.07 3.02 5.20
N VAL A 344 3.84 4.04 5.56
CA VAL A 344 3.37 5.21 6.29
C VAL A 344 3.41 6.42 5.36
N VAL A 345 2.36 7.22 5.36
CA VAL A 345 2.36 8.53 4.69
C VAL A 345 2.70 9.62 5.70
N ALA A 346 3.76 10.37 5.43
CA ALA A 346 4.17 11.53 6.22
C ALA A 346 4.92 12.54 5.34
N ASP A 347 4.71 13.83 5.56
CA ASP A 347 5.37 14.93 4.85
C ASP A 347 5.32 14.80 3.31
N GLY A 348 4.16 14.39 2.78
CA GLY A 348 3.97 14.19 1.34
C GLY A 348 4.75 13.02 0.74
N SER A 349 5.34 12.17 1.59
CA SER A 349 6.14 11.01 1.20
C SER A 349 5.52 9.69 1.67
N PHE A 350 5.79 8.62 0.94
CA PHE A 350 5.44 7.25 1.31
C PHE A 350 6.68 6.49 1.79
N PHE A 351 6.67 6.09 3.06
CA PHE A 351 7.72 5.29 3.69
C PHE A 351 7.25 3.83 3.69
N ALA A 352 7.68 3.07 2.69
CA ALA A 352 7.35 1.65 2.60
C ALA A 352 7.89 0.91 3.84
N ILE A 353 7.13 -0.05 4.36
CA ILE A 353 7.59 -0.92 5.45
C ILE A 353 8.12 -2.21 4.83
N ASP A 354 9.35 -2.58 5.21
CA ASP A 354 9.93 -3.86 4.81
C ASP A 354 9.00 -5.03 5.19
N PRO A 355 8.69 -5.98 4.28
CA PRO A 355 7.72 -7.03 4.56
C PRO A 355 8.07 -7.92 5.77
N ALA A 356 9.36 -8.18 6.01
CA ALA A 356 9.78 -8.97 7.17
C ALA A 356 9.59 -8.17 8.47
N THR A 357 9.86 -6.87 8.43
CA THR A 357 9.59 -5.93 9.52
C THR A 357 8.08 -5.83 9.81
N ALA A 358 7.24 -5.73 8.77
CA ALA A 358 5.78 -5.72 8.90
C ALA A 358 5.21 -7.01 9.51
N ALA A 359 5.87 -8.15 9.30
CA ALA A 359 5.48 -9.42 9.91
C ALA A 359 5.81 -9.48 11.41
N ASP A 360 6.85 -8.77 11.85
CA ASP A 360 7.34 -8.80 13.23
C ASP A 360 6.70 -7.71 14.12
N VAL A 361 6.19 -6.63 13.53
CA VAL A 361 5.72 -5.43 14.24
C VAL A 361 4.31 -5.04 13.79
N ASN A 362 3.39 -4.88 14.74
CA ASN A 362 2.05 -4.37 14.46
C ASN A 362 2.02 -2.83 14.47
N PHE A 363 2.33 -2.25 13.30
CA PHE A 363 2.36 -0.81 13.07
C PHE A 363 1.01 -0.10 13.25
N GLY A 364 -0.12 -0.83 13.21
CA GLY A 364 -1.45 -0.25 13.44
C GLY A 364 -1.68 0.27 14.87
N THR A 365 -0.77 -0.03 15.79
CA THR A 365 -0.80 0.50 17.16
C THR A 365 -0.17 1.89 17.31
N TRP A 366 0.64 2.31 16.34
CA TRP A 366 1.38 3.59 16.40
C TRP A 366 0.87 4.60 15.38
N PHE A 367 0.52 4.11 14.20
CA PHE A 367 0.12 4.94 13.08
C PHE A 367 -1.41 4.95 12.90
N LYS A 368 -1.94 6.08 12.46
CA LYS A 368 -3.39 6.29 12.28
C LYS A 368 -3.90 5.47 11.09
N GLY A 369 -5.21 5.20 11.06
CA GLY A 369 -5.86 4.69 9.85
C GLY A 369 -5.55 3.23 9.51
N ALA A 370 -5.29 2.39 10.52
CA ALA A 370 -5.11 0.94 10.31
C ALA A 370 -6.21 0.33 9.42
N GLY A 371 -5.81 -0.41 8.38
CA GLY A 371 -6.71 -0.99 7.39
C GLY A 371 -7.10 -0.06 6.23
N SER A 372 -6.71 1.22 6.25
CA SER A 372 -6.90 2.12 5.11
C SER A 372 -6.02 1.71 3.94
N THR A 373 -6.52 1.89 2.72
CA THR A 373 -5.77 1.54 1.50
C THR A 373 -5.80 2.67 0.48
N LEU A 374 -4.71 2.78 -0.28
CA LEU A 374 -4.63 3.61 -1.49
C LEU A 374 -4.34 2.70 -2.68
N SER A 375 -4.74 3.16 -3.86
CA SER A 375 -4.30 2.55 -5.11
C SER A 375 -2.79 2.73 -5.32
N SER A 376 -2.19 1.85 -6.11
CA SER A 376 -0.78 1.91 -6.49
C SER A 376 -0.43 3.21 -7.19
N GLN A 377 -1.34 3.76 -8.01
CA GLN A 377 -1.14 5.04 -8.70
C GLN A 377 -1.10 6.21 -7.70
N SER A 378 -1.99 6.23 -6.71
CA SER A 378 -1.96 7.25 -5.66
C SER A 378 -0.72 7.18 -4.79
N ILE A 379 -0.22 5.97 -4.50
CA ILE A 379 1.05 5.80 -3.77
C ILE A 379 2.24 6.29 -4.61
N GLN A 380 2.24 6.01 -5.92
CA GLN A 380 3.29 6.49 -6.84
C GLN A 380 3.30 8.02 -7.01
N ALA A 381 2.17 8.69 -6.76
CA ALA A 381 2.10 10.15 -6.77
C ALA A 381 2.76 10.80 -5.54
N LEU A 382 3.02 10.03 -4.45
CA LEU A 382 3.79 10.50 -3.29
C LEU A 382 5.29 10.43 -3.55
N SER A 383 6.06 11.27 -2.87
CA SER A 383 7.52 11.15 -2.89
C SER A 383 7.97 9.85 -2.19
N ALA A 384 8.98 9.17 -2.70
CA ALA A 384 9.49 7.95 -2.06
C ALA A 384 10.34 8.31 -0.82
N GLY A 385 9.94 7.82 0.35
CA GLY A 385 10.72 7.90 1.58
C GLY A 385 11.64 6.68 1.78
N PRO A 386 12.58 6.73 2.73
CA PRO A 386 13.35 5.56 3.13
C PRO A 386 12.47 4.42 3.64
N VAL A 387 12.88 3.18 3.37
CA VAL A 387 12.14 1.97 3.78
C VAL A 387 12.26 1.77 5.29
N ILE A 388 11.14 1.64 5.98
CA ILE A 388 11.09 1.35 7.41
C ILE A 388 11.53 -0.10 7.63
N GLN A 389 12.60 -0.29 8.39
CA GLN A 389 13.16 -1.58 8.77
C GLN A 389 13.10 -1.77 10.29
N SER A 390 13.36 -2.98 10.81
CA SER A 390 13.35 -3.23 12.25
C SER A 390 14.43 -2.52 13.06
N ILE A 391 15.55 -2.11 12.46
CA ILE A 391 16.52 -1.22 13.12
C ILE A 391 16.69 0.02 12.24
N VAL A 392 16.44 1.18 12.84
CA VAL A 392 16.40 2.49 12.17
C VAL A 392 17.23 3.49 12.95
N ALA A 393 17.59 4.59 12.32
CA ALA A 393 18.26 5.70 12.97
C ALA A 393 17.48 7.01 12.81
N ASN A 394 17.74 7.95 13.72
CA ASN A 394 17.38 9.35 13.49
C ASN A 394 18.50 10.09 12.74
N ALA A 395 18.26 11.36 12.39
CA ALA A 395 19.24 12.19 11.68
C ALA A 395 20.53 12.46 12.49
N ALA A 396 20.50 12.28 13.83
CA ALA A 396 21.68 12.38 14.69
C ALA A 396 22.50 11.08 14.78
N GLY A 397 22.10 10.03 14.07
CA GLY A 397 22.77 8.73 14.05
C GLY A 397 22.40 7.81 15.22
N GLN A 398 21.51 8.22 16.12
CA GLN A 398 21.04 7.34 17.20
C GLN A 398 20.19 6.23 16.62
N GLN A 399 20.52 4.99 16.96
CA GLN A 399 19.83 3.80 16.46
C GLN A 399 18.74 3.32 17.42
N PHE A 400 17.68 2.77 16.85
CA PHE A 400 16.54 2.24 17.56
C PHE A 400 16.13 0.88 16.99
N LEU A 401 15.88 -0.08 17.87
CA LEU A 401 15.19 -1.32 17.53
C LEU A 401 13.69 -1.10 17.62
N LEU A 402 12.96 -1.40 16.54
CA LEU A 402 11.50 -1.46 16.56
C LEU A 402 11.05 -2.78 17.18
N THR A 403 10.24 -2.67 18.23
CA THR A 403 9.65 -3.80 18.96
C THR A 403 8.12 -3.66 18.93
N PRO A 404 7.32 -4.70 19.24
CA PRO A 404 5.86 -4.58 19.24
C PRO A 404 5.29 -3.48 20.15
N THR A 405 6.04 -3.02 21.17
CA THR A 405 5.59 -1.98 22.10
C THR A 405 6.15 -0.59 21.81
N GLY A 406 7.08 -0.46 20.85
CA GLY A 406 7.68 0.82 20.48
C GLY A 406 9.15 0.70 20.06
N LYS A 407 9.82 1.85 19.94
CA LYS A 407 11.23 1.98 19.60
C LYS A 407 12.11 1.93 20.85
N ARG A 408 13.12 1.06 20.84
CA ARG A 408 14.07 0.83 21.93
C ARG A 408 15.43 1.41 21.56
N LEU A 409 16.00 2.29 22.37
CA LEU A 409 17.29 2.94 22.07
C LEU A 409 18.44 1.92 22.10
N ILE A 410 19.34 2.00 21.11
CA ILE A 410 20.62 1.29 21.05
C ILE A 410 21.72 2.29 21.36
N LYS A 411 22.36 2.15 22.53
CA LYS A 411 23.27 3.16 23.08
C LYS A 411 24.64 3.16 22.39
N ASP A 412 25.13 1.99 22.01
CA ASP A 412 26.41 1.76 21.35
C ASP A 412 26.19 1.33 19.89
N SER A 413 25.44 2.18 19.18
CA SER A 413 24.91 1.95 17.84
C SER A 413 25.91 1.40 16.81
N GLU A 414 27.18 1.82 16.91
CA GLU A 414 28.29 1.38 16.06
C GLU A 414 28.58 -0.13 16.16
N ASN A 415 28.21 -0.77 17.27
CA ASN A 415 28.44 -2.19 17.53
C ASN A 415 27.24 -3.08 17.14
N TRP A 416 26.18 -2.51 16.58
CA TRP A 416 24.98 -3.25 16.16
C TRP A 416 24.86 -3.32 14.64
N ILE A 417 24.71 -2.17 13.99
CA ILE A 417 24.55 -2.06 12.53
C ILE A 417 25.36 -0.87 12.02
N GLU A 418 26.12 -1.09 10.94
CA GLU A 418 26.99 -0.07 10.35
C GLU A 418 26.20 1.03 9.60
N LYS A 419 25.13 0.66 8.89
CA LYS A 419 24.36 1.55 8.01
C LYS A 419 22.85 1.34 8.17
N PRO A 420 22.26 1.83 9.28
CA PRO A 420 20.81 1.75 9.51
C PRO A 420 20.05 2.68 8.55
N THR A 421 18.79 2.37 8.30
CA THR A 421 17.91 3.29 7.56
C THR A 421 17.56 4.49 8.45
N VAL A 422 17.81 5.72 7.95
CA VAL A 422 17.50 6.95 8.67
C VAL A 422 16.06 7.38 8.38
N LEU A 423 15.26 7.57 9.43
CA LEU A 423 13.87 8.04 9.34
C LEU A 423 13.73 9.49 9.83
N PRO A 424 12.85 10.30 9.22
CA PRO A 424 12.58 11.65 9.68
C PRO A 424 11.74 11.66 10.97
N PRO A 425 11.77 12.78 11.73
CA PRO A 425 10.96 12.94 12.94
C PRO A 425 9.46 12.70 12.73
N SER A 426 8.92 13.09 11.58
CA SER A 426 7.51 12.90 11.22
C SER A 426 7.04 11.44 11.17
N VAL A 427 7.97 10.49 11.08
CA VAL A 427 7.70 9.05 11.20
C VAL A 427 8.17 8.54 12.56
N LEU A 428 9.41 8.86 12.95
CA LEU A 428 10.04 8.25 14.10
C LEU A 428 9.42 8.69 15.44
N ASP A 429 8.95 9.94 15.55
CA ASP A 429 8.37 10.48 16.79
C ASP A 429 6.97 9.94 17.08
N LEU A 430 6.29 9.41 16.05
CA LEU A 430 5.00 8.73 16.20
C LEU A 430 5.14 7.34 16.84
N ILE A 431 6.35 6.78 16.88
CA ILE A 431 6.62 5.48 17.51
C ILE A 431 6.97 5.71 18.99
N PRO A 432 6.25 5.11 19.96
CA PRO A 432 6.54 5.28 21.38
C PRO A 432 7.96 4.83 21.75
N THR A 433 8.65 5.57 22.62
CA THR A 433 9.98 5.15 23.11
C THR A 433 9.83 4.19 24.30
N VAL A 434 10.53 3.06 24.26
CA VAL A 434 10.63 2.09 25.35
C VAL A 434 11.86 2.40 26.19
N ALA A 435 11.72 2.43 27.52
CA ALA A 435 12.76 2.88 28.44
C ALA A 435 13.96 1.91 28.58
N GLU A 436 13.78 0.62 28.30
CA GLU A 436 14.86 -0.36 28.37
C GLU A 436 15.86 -0.09 27.23
N GLU A 437 17.15 0.13 27.49
CA GLU A 437 18.15 0.40 26.43
C GLU A 437 18.89 -0.87 26.03
N LEU A 438 19.40 -0.92 24.79
CA LEU A 438 20.30 -1.99 24.32
C LEU A 438 21.77 -1.51 24.33
N VAL A 439 22.65 -2.38 24.81
CA VAL A 439 24.11 -2.22 24.83
C VAL A 439 24.78 -3.52 24.38
N THR A 440 25.95 -3.45 23.75
CA THR A 440 26.84 -4.61 23.53
C THR A 440 27.94 -4.69 24.59
N PRO A 441 28.55 -5.88 24.82
CA PRO A 441 28.18 -7.19 24.29
C PRO A 441 26.80 -7.67 24.79
N ALA A 442 25.92 -8.07 23.87
CA ALA A 442 24.54 -8.46 24.20
C ALA A 442 24.27 -9.93 23.84
N VAL A 443 23.56 -10.66 24.71
CA VAL A 443 22.99 -11.97 24.31
C VAL A 443 21.58 -11.76 23.81
N VAL A 444 21.35 -12.11 22.55
CA VAL A 444 20.06 -11.98 21.89
C VAL A 444 19.49 -13.34 21.52
N ARG A 445 18.17 -13.41 21.49
CA ARG A 445 17.41 -14.57 21.02
C ARG A 445 16.34 -14.11 20.04
N SER A 446 16.19 -14.85 18.94
CA SER A 446 15.06 -14.64 18.02
C SER A 446 13.73 -14.87 18.74
N THR A 447 12.71 -14.06 18.46
CA THR A 447 11.34 -14.34 18.91
C THR A 447 10.76 -15.63 18.30
N SER A 448 11.29 -16.09 17.16
CA SER A 448 10.81 -17.27 16.43
C SER A 448 11.57 -18.57 16.73
N ASN A 449 12.76 -18.51 17.33
CA ASN A 449 13.58 -19.70 17.57
C ASN A 449 14.36 -19.67 18.89
N ALA A 450 14.99 -20.79 19.25
CA ALA A 450 15.71 -20.97 20.51
C ALA A 450 17.23 -20.73 20.43
N THR A 451 17.72 -20.25 19.28
CA THR A 451 19.14 -19.99 19.08
C THR A 451 19.53 -18.70 19.80
N LEU A 452 20.58 -18.79 20.63
CA LEU A 452 21.18 -17.62 21.26
C LEU A 452 22.32 -17.13 20.39
N PHE A 453 22.41 -15.82 20.25
CA PHE A 453 23.50 -15.15 19.57
C PHE A 453 24.14 -14.14 20.52
N LEU A 454 25.41 -13.90 20.34
CA LEU A 454 26.11 -12.75 20.89
C LEU A 454 26.14 -11.67 19.82
N VAL A 455 25.75 -10.46 20.19
CA VAL A 455 25.96 -9.24 19.39
C VAL A 455 27.13 -8.49 19.99
N ASN A 456 28.20 -8.33 19.22
CA ASN A 456 29.38 -7.55 19.59
C ASN A 456 30.11 -7.13 18.31
N ASP A 457 30.69 -5.93 18.30
CA ASP A 457 31.49 -5.39 17.16
C ASP A 457 30.77 -5.49 15.79
N GLY A 458 29.46 -5.26 15.78
CA GLY A 458 28.62 -5.32 14.58
C GLY A 458 28.35 -6.72 14.05
N GLU A 459 28.69 -7.78 14.79
CA GLU A 459 28.48 -9.17 14.38
C GLU A 459 27.42 -9.89 15.21
N LEU A 460 26.53 -10.59 14.51
CA LEU A 460 25.61 -11.58 15.08
C LEU A 460 26.26 -12.96 15.07
N ARG A 461 26.73 -13.42 16.24
CA ARG A 461 27.55 -14.62 16.38
C ARG A 461 26.78 -15.72 17.12
N PRO A 462 26.56 -16.91 16.54
CA PRO A 462 25.78 -17.96 17.19
C PRO A 462 26.51 -18.54 18.41
N ILE A 463 25.77 -18.83 19.49
CA ILE A 463 26.27 -19.45 20.71
C ILE A 463 25.85 -20.92 20.75
N GLN A 464 26.81 -21.84 20.78
CA GLN A 464 26.56 -23.26 20.90
C GLN A 464 25.94 -23.60 22.25
N THR A 465 25.02 -24.56 22.29
CA THR A 465 24.27 -24.94 23.51
C THR A 465 25.17 -25.28 24.70
N SER A 466 26.28 -25.98 24.48
CA SER A 466 27.27 -26.31 25.52
C SER A 466 27.97 -25.08 26.10
N ASP A 467 28.11 -24.02 25.32
CA ASP A 467 28.93 -22.85 25.63
C ASP A 467 28.10 -21.72 26.27
N ARG A 468 26.76 -21.83 26.24
CA ARG A 468 25.82 -20.80 26.73
C ARG A 468 26.11 -20.34 28.16
N LYS A 469 26.40 -21.28 29.07
CA LYS A 469 26.69 -20.95 30.47
C LYS A 469 27.97 -20.13 30.61
N ALA A 470 29.02 -20.53 29.91
CA ALA A 470 30.32 -19.89 30.00
C ALA A 470 30.32 -18.50 29.34
N VAL A 471 29.72 -18.36 28.14
CA VAL A 471 29.58 -17.04 27.48
C VAL A 471 28.77 -16.08 28.35
N ARG A 472 27.64 -16.53 28.91
CA ARG A 472 26.79 -15.69 29.76
C ARG A 472 27.46 -15.27 31.07
N ALA A 473 28.32 -16.12 31.64
CA ALA A 473 29.07 -15.80 32.85
C ALA A 473 30.21 -14.79 32.61
N SER A 474 30.61 -14.57 31.35
CA SER A 474 31.65 -13.60 30.99
C SER A 474 31.14 -12.19 30.67
N LEU A 475 29.83 -11.95 30.80
CA LEU A 475 29.21 -10.66 30.50
C LEU A 475 28.86 -9.94 31.80
N ASP A 476 29.00 -8.61 31.79
CA ASP A 476 28.56 -7.75 32.89
C ASP A 476 27.03 -7.82 33.08
N GLU A 477 26.29 -7.86 31.97
CA GLU A 477 24.84 -8.06 31.96
C GLU A 477 24.48 -9.45 31.42
N ASN A 478 23.83 -10.26 32.28
CA ASN A 478 23.43 -11.62 31.95
C ASN A 478 21.95 -11.73 31.52
N VAL A 479 21.47 -10.71 30.80
CA VAL A 479 20.11 -10.63 30.27
C VAL A 479 20.08 -11.18 28.84
N VAL A 480 19.01 -11.91 28.51
CA VAL A 480 18.77 -12.38 27.14
C VAL A 480 17.71 -11.51 26.51
N HIS A 481 18.10 -10.64 25.59
CA HIS A 481 17.17 -9.75 24.89
C HIS A 481 16.46 -10.51 23.77
N ARG A 482 15.15 -10.30 23.66
CA ARG A 482 14.36 -10.86 22.55
C ARG A 482 14.38 -9.88 21.39
N ILE A 483 14.82 -10.35 20.24
CA ILE A 483 14.97 -9.55 19.02
C ILE A 483 14.18 -10.25 17.90
N SER A 484 13.53 -9.47 17.04
CA SER A 484 12.74 -9.99 15.94
C SER A 484 13.63 -10.63 14.85
N PRO A 485 13.13 -11.63 14.10
CA PRO A 485 13.84 -12.22 12.96
C PRO A 485 14.35 -11.19 11.95
N SER A 486 13.52 -10.20 11.59
CA SER A 486 13.87 -9.15 10.64
C SER A 486 14.97 -8.21 11.15
N ALA A 487 15.04 -7.95 12.47
CA ALA A 487 16.15 -7.21 13.07
C ALA A 487 17.44 -8.02 13.04
N LEU A 488 17.38 -9.32 13.38
CA LEU A 488 18.55 -10.20 13.30
C LEU A 488 19.09 -10.34 11.87
N SER A 489 18.23 -10.31 10.85
CA SER A 489 18.67 -10.38 9.45
C SER A 489 19.40 -9.15 8.94
N GLN A 490 19.24 -7.99 9.62
CA GLN A 490 19.98 -6.77 9.26
C GLN A 490 21.42 -6.76 9.77
N MET A 491 21.76 -7.62 10.74
CA MET A 491 23.09 -7.69 11.34
C MET A 491 24.05 -8.55 10.50
N ARG A 492 25.35 -8.20 10.51
CA ARG A 492 26.37 -9.01 9.84
C ARG A 492 26.52 -10.35 10.55
N LYS A 493 26.40 -11.46 9.83
CA LYS A 493 26.60 -12.79 10.42
C LYS A 493 28.07 -13.00 10.73
N GLY A 494 28.38 -13.30 11.99
CA GLY A 494 29.73 -13.59 12.45
C GLY A 494 29.95 -15.08 12.71
N SER A 495 31.20 -15.41 13.07
CA SER A 495 31.58 -16.77 13.44
C SER A 495 31.05 -17.18 14.80
N GLN A 496 30.82 -18.48 14.99
CA GLN A 496 30.36 -19.04 16.26
C GLN A 496 31.19 -18.54 17.45
N VAL A 497 30.53 -18.18 18.54
CA VAL A 497 31.19 -17.76 19.77
C VAL A 497 31.89 -18.95 20.41
N ILE A 498 33.12 -18.71 20.84
CA ILE A 498 33.90 -19.62 21.68
C ILE A 498 34.03 -18.93 23.04
N PRO A 499 33.68 -19.60 24.15
CA PRO A 499 33.66 -18.96 25.46
C PRO A 499 35.08 -18.60 25.93
N PRO A 500 35.23 -17.53 26.73
CA PRO A 500 36.51 -17.19 27.34
C PRO A 500 37.07 -18.35 28.18
N GLY A 501 38.41 -18.48 28.21
CA GLY A 501 39.09 -19.57 28.90
C GLY A 501 39.17 -20.89 28.12
N ALA A 502 38.49 -21.00 26.97
CA ALA A 502 38.56 -22.19 26.15
C ALA A 502 39.93 -22.34 25.45
N LEU A 503 40.47 -23.56 25.45
CA LEU A 503 41.60 -23.93 24.61
C LEU A 503 41.10 -24.45 23.27
N VAL A 504 41.55 -23.85 22.17
CA VAL A 504 41.18 -24.26 20.82
C VAL A 504 42.39 -24.62 19.98
N ARG A 505 42.21 -25.55 19.04
CA ARG A 505 43.23 -25.97 18.08
C ARG A 505 42.82 -25.61 16.66
N VAL A 506 43.67 -24.87 15.95
CA VAL A 506 43.48 -24.44 14.56
C VAL A 506 44.69 -24.87 13.74
N GLY A 507 44.50 -25.86 12.88
CA GLY A 507 45.62 -26.55 12.23
C GLY A 507 46.56 -27.17 13.28
N SER A 508 47.84 -26.83 13.21
CA SER A 508 48.86 -27.32 14.16
C SER A 508 49.01 -26.45 15.42
N SER A 509 48.38 -25.29 15.49
CA SER A 509 48.55 -24.31 16.57
C SER A 509 47.40 -24.35 17.58
N SER A 510 47.72 -24.13 18.86
CA SER A 510 46.75 -24.04 19.95
C SER A 510 46.64 -22.60 20.44
N PHE A 511 45.43 -22.16 20.80
CA PHE A 511 45.13 -20.81 21.25
C PHE A 511 44.23 -20.84 22.48
N LEU A 512 44.51 -19.96 23.45
CA LEU A 512 43.57 -19.60 24.51
C LEU A 512 42.64 -18.53 23.95
N VAL A 513 41.34 -18.76 24.08
CA VAL A 513 40.32 -17.74 23.85
C VAL A 513 40.30 -16.80 25.05
N ASP A 514 40.69 -15.56 24.80
CA ASP A 514 40.77 -14.52 25.80
C ASP A 514 39.66 -13.48 25.57
N GLY A 515 38.70 -13.43 26.49
CA GLY A 515 37.47 -12.67 26.31
C GLY A 515 36.66 -13.16 25.11
N LEU A 516 35.89 -12.25 24.50
CA LEU A 516 35.01 -12.56 23.38
C LEU A 516 35.59 -12.21 22.00
N SER A 517 36.75 -11.53 21.98
CA SER A 517 37.33 -10.94 20.77
C SER A 517 38.82 -11.25 20.57
N ARG A 518 39.53 -11.89 21.51
CA ARG A 518 40.99 -12.04 21.46
C ARG A 518 41.49 -13.49 21.60
N LEU A 519 42.64 -13.77 20.99
CA LEU A 519 43.34 -15.05 21.06
C LEU A 519 44.81 -14.89 21.43
N TYR A 520 45.25 -15.69 22.40
CA TYR A 520 46.67 -15.88 22.70
C TYR A 520 47.15 -17.24 22.19
N LYS A 521 48.26 -17.26 21.43
CA LYS A 521 48.91 -18.51 21.04
C LYS A 521 49.52 -19.19 22.26
N ILE A 522 49.14 -20.45 22.48
CA ILE A 522 49.71 -21.31 23.51
C ILE A 522 50.82 -22.15 22.86
N PRO A 523 52.10 -21.93 23.24
CA PRO A 523 53.26 -22.48 22.53
C PRO A 523 53.45 -23.98 22.74
N SER A 524 52.94 -24.55 23.85
CA SER A 524 53.13 -25.96 24.17
C SER A 524 52.04 -26.50 25.09
N THR A 525 51.92 -27.83 25.17
CA THR A 525 50.98 -28.54 26.04
C THR A 525 51.29 -28.27 27.53
N GLU A 526 52.56 -28.12 27.89
CA GLU A 526 52.99 -27.78 29.24
C GLU A 526 52.48 -26.39 29.65
N GLN A 527 52.48 -25.43 28.73
CA GLN A 527 51.91 -24.11 29.00
C GLN A 527 50.39 -24.15 29.16
N ALA A 528 49.69 -24.95 28.35
CA ALA A 528 48.26 -25.16 28.54
C ALA A 528 47.95 -25.76 29.93
N ARG A 529 48.72 -26.77 30.36
CA ARG A 529 48.60 -27.37 31.69
C ARG A 529 48.92 -26.38 32.82
N ALA A 530 49.95 -25.56 32.67
CA ALA A 530 50.33 -24.55 33.67
C ALA A 530 49.21 -23.53 33.90
N LEU A 531 48.48 -23.15 32.84
CA LEU A 531 47.30 -22.27 32.89
C LEU A 531 46.02 -22.97 33.37
N GLY A 532 46.04 -24.30 33.54
CA GLY A 532 44.87 -25.07 33.97
C GLY A 532 43.83 -25.26 32.87
N LEU A 533 44.25 -25.14 31.61
CA LEU A 533 43.34 -25.27 30.48
C LEU A 533 42.95 -26.72 30.25
N GLY A 534 41.68 -26.94 29.92
CA GLY A 534 41.15 -28.24 29.52
C GLY A 534 41.64 -28.72 28.16
N SER A 535 41.05 -29.81 27.68
CA SER A 535 41.38 -30.38 26.36
C SER A 535 41.07 -29.40 25.21
N ALA A 536 41.98 -29.33 24.24
CA ALA A 536 41.82 -28.41 23.10
C ALA A 536 40.66 -28.85 22.19
N ARG A 537 39.72 -27.93 21.92
CA ARG A 537 38.67 -28.12 20.91
C ARG A 537 39.20 -27.77 19.52
N THR A 538 39.18 -28.72 18.59
CA THR A 538 39.54 -28.46 17.19
C THR A 538 38.48 -27.58 16.53
N VAL A 539 38.88 -26.45 15.96
CA VAL A 539 38.00 -25.51 15.25
C VAL A 539 38.58 -25.12 13.90
N LYS A 540 37.70 -24.78 12.95
CA LYS A 540 38.11 -24.31 11.62
C LYS A 540 38.75 -22.92 11.70
N LYS A 541 39.62 -22.58 10.74
CA LYS A 541 40.23 -21.24 10.64
C LYS A 541 39.18 -20.13 10.57
N SER A 542 38.05 -20.37 9.90
CA SER A 542 36.93 -19.41 9.84
C SER A 542 36.33 -19.13 11.22
N ALA A 543 36.22 -20.12 12.11
CA ALA A 543 35.61 -19.96 13.44
C ALA A 543 36.37 -18.98 14.36
N VAL A 544 37.63 -18.69 14.05
CA VAL A 544 38.50 -17.77 14.79
C VAL A 544 38.88 -16.55 13.99
N SER A 545 38.25 -16.32 12.83
CA SER A 545 38.62 -15.24 11.91
C SER A 545 38.32 -13.85 12.45
N SER A 546 37.29 -13.71 13.28
CA SER A 546 36.91 -12.45 13.95
C SER A 546 37.66 -12.19 15.26
N TYR A 547 38.54 -13.09 15.69
CA TYR A 547 39.32 -12.88 16.90
C TYR A 547 40.69 -12.27 16.59
N GLU A 548 41.05 -11.21 17.32
CA GLU A 548 42.35 -10.55 17.26
C GLU A 548 43.45 -11.46 17.82
N ARG A 549 44.61 -11.48 17.17
CA ARG A 549 45.77 -12.29 17.60
C ARG A 549 46.72 -11.46 18.47
N ALA A 550 46.66 -11.64 19.79
CA ALA A 550 47.46 -10.88 20.75
C ALA A 550 48.86 -11.43 21.02
N GLY A 551 49.42 -12.20 20.09
CA GLY A 551 50.73 -12.84 20.23
C GLY A 551 50.68 -14.14 21.04
N SER A 552 51.77 -14.46 21.76
CA SER A 552 51.92 -15.72 22.51
C SER A 552 51.90 -15.50 24.02
N LEU A 553 51.20 -16.39 24.73
CA LEU A 553 51.15 -16.44 26.18
C LEU A 553 52.10 -17.55 26.67
N SER A 554 53.41 -17.28 26.63
CA SER A 554 54.48 -18.21 27.02
C SER A 554 55.03 -17.97 28.43
N GLY A 555 54.72 -16.81 29.01
CA GLY A 555 55.24 -16.37 30.31
C GLY A 555 54.54 -17.00 31.51
N ILE A 556 55.03 -16.64 32.69
CA ILE A 556 54.47 -17.04 33.99
C ILE A 556 53.68 -15.92 34.67
N LYS A 557 53.69 -14.72 34.08
CA LYS A 557 53.06 -13.52 34.63
C LYS A 557 51.81 -13.14 33.84
N VAL A 558 50.69 -13.06 34.52
CA VAL A 558 49.43 -12.53 33.98
C VAL A 558 48.82 -11.52 34.92
N THR A 559 48.00 -10.62 34.39
CA THR A 559 47.17 -9.72 35.17
C THR A 559 45.69 -9.98 34.88
N CYS A 560 44.87 -9.87 35.92
CA CYS A 560 43.41 -9.99 35.86
C CYS A 560 42.82 -8.73 36.48
N SER A 561 42.18 -7.87 35.68
CA SER A 561 41.72 -6.55 36.13
C SER A 561 42.82 -5.78 36.88
N ALA A 562 43.98 -5.66 36.25
CA ALA A 562 45.24 -5.12 36.81
C ALA A 562 45.83 -5.85 38.04
N GLN A 563 45.20 -6.90 38.58
CA GLN A 563 45.75 -7.65 39.71
C GLN A 563 46.82 -8.65 39.26
N PRO A 564 48.04 -8.64 39.84
CA PRO A 564 49.14 -9.50 39.42
C PRO A 564 48.98 -10.94 39.91
N HIS A 565 49.13 -11.88 38.96
CA HIS A 565 49.01 -13.31 39.20
C HIS A 565 50.16 -14.09 38.55
N LEU A 566 50.64 -15.13 39.24
CA LEU A 566 51.58 -16.10 38.69
C LEU A 566 50.84 -17.35 38.22
N VAL A 567 51.19 -17.82 37.03
CA VAL A 567 50.66 -19.06 36.44
C VAL A 567 51.41 -20.25 37.03
N VAL A 568 50.79 -20.99 37.95
CA VAL A 568 51.43 -22.07 38.69
C VAL A 568 50.56 -23.32 38.73
N ALA A 569 51.05 -24.42 38.14
CA ALA A 569 50.47 -25.76 38.27
C ALA A 569 48.93 -25.83 38.09
N GLY A 570 48.42 -25.10 37.11
CA GLY A 570 46.99 -25.08 36.77
C GLY A 570 46.18 -24.01 37.49
N LYS A 571 46.80 -23.13 38.28
CA LYS A 571 46.14 -22.04 39.01
C LYS A 571 46.82 -20.70 38.79
N LEU A 572 46.02 -19.64 38.89
CA LEU A 572 46.51 -18.26 38.98
C LEU A 572 46.70 -17.91 40.46
N VAL A 573 47.95 -17.78 40.89
CA VAL A 573 48.31 -17.44 42.28
C VAL A 573 48.48 -15.94 42.38
N ARG A 574 47.62 -15.28 43.17
CA ARG A 574 47.72 -13.83 43.41
C ARG A 574 48.99 -13.49 44.18
N VAL A 575 49.70 -12.45 43.75
CA VAL A 575 50.92 -11.94 44.43
C VAL A 575 50.82 -10.43 44.63
N SER A 576 51.71 -9.83 45.45
CA SER A 576 51.85 -8.37 45.47
C SER A 576 52.57 -7.88 44.22
N GLU A 577 52.41 -6.60 43.88
CA GLU A 577 53.15 -5.97 42.77
C GLU A 577 54.68 -6.05 42.99
N ALA A 578 55.13 -5.80 44.22
CA ALA A 578 56.53 -5.94 44.62
C ALA A 578 57.05 -7.36 44.36
N THR A 579 56.30 -8.41 44.75
CA THR A 579 56.65 -9.79 44.44
C THR A 579 56.62 -10.05 42.92
N PHE A 580 55.61 -9.56 42.22
CA PHE A 580 55.40 -9.79 40.78
C PHE A 580 56.56 -9.29 39.92
N THR A 581 57.16 -8.15 40.27
CA THR A 581 58.34 -7.59 39.56
C THR A 581 59.58 -8.46 39.67
N GLN A 582 59.70 -9.27 40.73
CA GLN A 582 60.86 -10.15 40.96
C GLN A 582 60.84 -11.39 40.07
N TYR A 583 59.66 -11.78 39.55
CA TYR A 583 59.53 -12.91 38.65
C TYR A 583 59.85 -12.52 37.20
N PRO A 584 60.51 -13.42 36.43
CA PRO A 584 60.88 -13.15 35.04
C PRO A 584 59.66 -13.13 34.11
N THR A 585 59.90 -12.95 32.80
CA THR A 585 58.92 -12.87 31.70
C THR A 585 58.14 -11.55 31.65
N THR A 586 57.51 -11.26 30.52
CA THR A 586 56.63 -10.09 30.37
C THR A 586 55.22 -10.45 30.81
N ALA A 587 54.57 -9.56 31.56
CA ALA A 587 53.18 -9.74 31.93
C ALA A 587 52.24 -9.66 30.71
N ARG A 588 51.17 -10.44 30.73
CA ARG A 588 50.06 -10.34 29.77
C ARG A 588 48.77 -10.11 30.53
N GLU A 589 48.01 -9.12 30.10
CA GLU A 589 46.68 -8.87 30.63
C GLU A 589 45.68 -9.83 29.98
N LEU A 590 44.94 -10.52 30.82
CA LEU A 590 43.83 -11.38 30.42
C LEU A 590 42.52 -10.62 30.61
N ASP A 591 41.57 -10.92 29.74
CA ASP A 591 40.21 -10.42 29.86
C ASP A 591 39.55 -10.90 31.17
N PRO A 592 38.73 -10.07 31.84
CA PRO A 592 38.05 -10.47 33.07
C PRO A 592 37.24 -11.77 32.95
N GLY A 593 36.57 -12.00 31.82
CA GLY A 593 35.83 -13.23 31.54
C GLY A 593 36.74 -14.45 31.44
N THR A 594 37.95 -14.30 30.89
CA THR A 594 38.98 -15.35 30.90
C THR A 594 39.46 -15.63 32.32
N CYS A 595 39.74 -14.57 33.08
CA CYS A 595 40.19 -14.72 34.46
C CYS A 595 39.16 -15.45 35.33
N ALA A 596 37.87 -15.14 35.16
CA ALA A 596 36.79 -15.83 35.85
C ALA A 596 36.64 -17.30 35.43
N ALA A 597 37.03 -17.65 34.19
CA ALA A 597 37.03 -19.03 33.70
C ALA A 597 38.25 -19.84 34.16
N LEU A 598 39.33 -19.18 34.59
CA LEU A 598 40.54 -19.82 35.09
C LEU A 598 40.48 -20.02 36.61
N SER A 599 41.16 -21.05 37.11
CA SER A 599 41.20 -21.32 38.55
C SER A 599 42.13 -20.35 39.26
N ILE A 600 41.59 -19.43 40.06
CA ILE A 600 42.37 -18.55 40.93
C ILE A 600 42.60 -19.25 42.28
N SER A 601 43.82 -19.13 42.81
CA SER A 601 44.19 -19.71 44.11
C SER A 601 43.76 -18.79 45.26
N ASP A 602 43.17 -19.36 46.31
CA ASP A 602 42.78 -18.62 47.53
C ASP A 602 43.97 -18.18 48.40
N SER A 603 45.15 -18.75 48.14
CA SER A 603 46.38 -18.45 48.89
C SER A 603 47.24 -17.41 48.18
N ALA A 604 47.61 -16.36 48.92
CA ALA A 604 48.58 -15.38 48.46
C ALA A 604 49.95 -16.03 48.22
N GLY A 605 50.51 -15.81 47.03
CA GLY A 605 51.85 -16.24 46.68
C GLY A 605 52.93 -15.35 47.29
N SER A 606 54.17 -15.83 47.25
CA SER A 606 55.35 -15.15 47.78
C SER A 606 56.50 -15.15 46.78
N ARG A 607 57.58 -14.45 47.10
CA ARG A 607 58.88 -14.58 46.41
C ARG A 607 59.55 -15.94 46.63
N PHE A 608 59.04 -16.77 47.54
CA PHE A 608 59.59 -18.08 47.79
C PHE A 608 58.87 -19.14 46.98
N ILE A 609 59.61 -20.07 46.38
CA ILE A 609 59.06 -21.22 45.67
C ILE A 609 59.59 -22.51 46.27
N ARG A 610 58.77 -23.57 46.24
CA ARG A 610 59.11 -24.91 46.73
C ARG A 610 58.86 -25.94 45.63
N THR A 611 59.87 -26.71 45.27
CA THR A 611 59.74 -27.81 44.30
C THR A 611 59.10 -29.04 44.96
N ALA A 612 58.67 -30.01 44.14
CA ALA A 612 58.17 -31.30 44.61
C ALA A 612 59.19 -32.08 45.47
N SER A 613 60.50 -31.88 45.26
CA SER A 613 61.59 -32.44 46.07
C SER A 613 61.83 -31.70 47.40
N ASN A 614 60.94 -30.79 47.81
CA ASN A 614 61.05 -29.97 49.02
C ASN A 614 62.27 -29.03 49.05
N GLN A 615 62.82 -28.66 47.89
CA GLN A 615 63.86 -27.63 47.80
C GLN A 615 63.23 -26.24 47.74
N TYR A 616 63.76 -25.31 48.54
CA TYR A 616 63.28 -23.94 48.64
C TYR A 616 64.18 -22.99 47.86
N PHE A 617 63.59 -22.02 47.17
CA PHE A 617 64.29 -20.98 46.44
C PHE A 617 63.69 -19.61 46.75
N LEU A 618 64.53 -18.57 46.76
CA LEU A 618 64.12 -17.17 46.72
C LEU A 618 64.16 -16.68 45.27
N VAL A 619 63.08 -16.06 44.80
CA VAL A 619 63.05 -15.39 43.50
C VAL A 619 63.39 -13.92 43.66
N GLU A 620 64.45 -13.49 42.97
CA GLU A 620 64.98 -12.13 43.02
C GLU A 620 65.63 -11.79 41.68
N GLU A 621 65.32 -10.60 41.15
CA GLU A 621 65.84 -10.11 39.86
C GLU A 621 65.69 -11.13 38.72
N GLY A 622 64.52 -11.81 38.69
CA GLY A 622 64.20 -12.81 37.67
C GLY A 622 64.88 -14.16 37.84
N LYS A 623 65.66 -14.39 38.91
CA LYS A 623 66.41 -15.64 39.15
C LYS A 623 65.92 -16.38 40.40
N LYS A 624 65.83 -17.71 40.34
CA LYS A 624 65.59 -18.58 41.50
C LYS A 624 66.93 -18.88 42.17
N ARG A 625 67.07 -18.50 43.44
CA ARG A 625 68.30 -18.64 44.22
C ARG A 625 68.12 -19.76 45.24
N PRO A 626 68.90 -20.85 45.19
CA PRO A 626 68.75 -21.96 46.12
C PRO A 626 68.89 -21.53 47.58
N ILE A 627 68.03 -22.04 48.47
CA ILE A 627 68.10 -21.84 49.91
C ILE A 627 68.64 -23.13 50.55
N ALA A 628 69.62 -23.00 51.45
CA ALA A 628 70.39 -24.14 51.96
C ALA A 628 69.55 -25.23 52.64
N ASN A 629 68.53 -24.84 53.42
CA ASN A 629 67.67 -25.75 54.18
C ASN A 629 66.37 -25.04 54.60
N LYS A 630 65.43 -25.81 55.17
CA LYS A 630 64.14 -25.31 55.65
C LYS A 630 64.27 -24.24 56.75
N ALA A 631 65.24 -24.38 57.65
CA ALA A 631 65.45 -23.40 58.73
C ALA A 631 65.82 -22.02 58.19
N ARG A 632 66.70 -21.97 57.17
CA ARG A 632 67.06 -20.72 56.49
C ARG A 632 65.88 -20.12 55.74
N TYR A 633 65.03 -20.93 55.10
CA TYR A 633 63.80 -20.46 54.49
C TYR A 633 62.84 -19.84 55.51
N VAL A 634 62.61 -20.50 56.66
CA VAL A 634 61.74 -19.96 57.72
C VAL A 634 62.26 -18.61 58.23
N ALA A 635 63.58 -18.49 58.41
CA ALA A 635 64.22 -17.23 58.81
C ALA A 635 64.06 -16.12 57.75
N LEU A 636 64.19 -16.44 56.46
CA LEU A 636 64.03 -15.47 55.37
C LEU A 636 62.57 -15.07 55.11
N LYS A 637 61.63 -15.99 55.31
CA LYS A 637 60.19 -15.76 55.14
C LYS A 637 59.61 -14.85 56.22
N GLY A 638 60.05 -15.05 57.46
CA GLY A 638 59.45 -14.38 58.62
C GLY A 638 57.93 -14.62 58.70
N SER A 639 57.17 -13.54 58.90
CA SER A 639 55.70 -13.54 58.93
C SER A 639 55.04 -13.55 57.54
N GLY A 640 55.82 -13.46 56.46
CA GLY A 640 55.31 -13.40 55.08
C GLY A 640 54.65 -14.70 54.59
N PRO A 641 53.98 -14.65 53.42
CA PRO A 641 53.29 -15.80 52.83
C PRO A 641 54.23 -16.98 52.57
N SER A 642 53.67 -18.19 52.64
CA SER A 642 54.43 -19.43 52.42
C SER A 642 54.97 -19.55 51.00
N ALA A 643 56.02 -20.37 50.85
CA ALA A 643 56.57 -20.69 49.54
C ALA A 643 55.51 -21.33 48.64
N ILE A 644 55.39 -20.83 47.42
CA ILE A 644 54.48 -21.34 46.40
C ILE A 644 54.96 -22.74 45.98
N PRO A 645 54.14 -23.80 46.11
CA PRO A 645 54.46 -25.10 45.52
C PRO A 645 54.46 -24.99 43.99
N VAL A 646 55.60 -25.30 43.36
CA VAL A 646 55.77 -25.17 41.90
C VAL A 646 56.14 -26.51 41.28
N ASP A 647 55.68 -26.75 40.05
CA ASP A 647 56.09 -27.88 39.24
C ASP A 647 57.45 -27.62 38.55
N SER A 648 57.99 -28.65 37.90
CA SER A 648 59.26 -28.56 37.17
C SER A 648 59.18 -27.58 36.00
N VAL A 649 58.01 -27.43 35.36
CA VAL A 649 57.78 -26.53 34.24
C VAL A 649 57.95 -25.08 34.68
N PHE A 650 57.28 -24.68 35.77
CA PHE A 650 57.41 -23.36 36.36
C PHE A 650 58.85 -23.11 36.84
N ALA A 651 59.42 -24.06 37.58
CA ALA A 651 60.77 -23.93 38.09
C ALA A 651 61.78 -23.70 36.96
N ASN A 652 61.65 -24.38 35.82
CA ASN A 652 62.58 -24.25 34.69
C ASN A 652 62.47 -22.90 33.96
N ARG A 653 61.35 -22.18 34.09
CA ARG A 653 61.17 -20.84 33.51
C ARG A 653 61.76 -19.72 34.34
N VAL A 654 62.18 -20.02 35.56
CA VAL A 654 62.94 -19.10 36.40
C VAL A 654 64.41 -19.53 36.40
N PRO A 655 65.31 -18.80 35.73
CA PRO A 655 66.73 -19.12 35.67
C PRO A 655 67.36 -19.30 37.05
N THR A 656 68.26 -20.27 37.20
CA THR A 656 68.96 -20.49 38.48
C THR A 656 70.05 -19.44 38.69
N GLY A 657 69.97 -18.71 39.79
CA GLY A 657 71.02 -17.80 40.26
C GLY A 657 71.89 -18.43 41.35
N SER A 658 72.88 -17.67 41.82
CA SER A 658 73.74 -18.10 42.93
C SER A 658 72.94 -18.34 44.21
N LYS A 659 73.35 -19.36 44.98
CA LYS A 659 72.77 -19.71 46.29
C LYS A 659 72.64 -18.47 47.19
N VAL A 660 71.56 -18.40 47.97
CA VAL A 660 71.33 -17.29 48.91
C VAL A 660 72.44 -17.30 49.99
N GLY A 661 73.08 -16.16 50.21
CA GLY A 661 74.16 -16.01 51.18
C GLY A 661 73.69 -16.17 52.63
N ALA A 662 74.61 -16.52 53.52
CA ALA A 662 74.32 -16.72 54.95
C ALA A 662 73.81 -15.44 55.64
N SER A 663 74.25 -14.25 55.18
CA SER A 663 73.90 -12.93 55.74
C SER A 663 72.77 -12.21 55.01
N THR A 664 72.19 -12.80 53.95
CA THR A 664 71.11 -12.15 53.19
C THR A 664 69.86 -11.95 54.05
N THR A 665 69.29 -10.75 54.05
CA THR A 665 67.98 -10.44 54.64
C THR A 665 67.03 -10.03 53.53
N VAL A 666 65.80 -10.55 53.55
CA VAL A 666 64.74 -10.18 52.59
C VAL A 666 63.73 -9.30 53.33
N VAL A 667 63.36 -8.17 52.74
CA VAL A 667 62.26 -7.35 53.27
C VAL A 667 60.98 -8.18 53.18
N ALA A 668 60.29 -8.36 54.31
CA ALA A 668 59.06 -9.15 54.36
C ALA A 668 58.01 -8.51 53.43
N ASP A 669 57.59 -9.27 52.40
CA ASP A 669 56.50 -8.84 51.53
C ASP A 669 55.20 -8.83 52.33
N SER A 670 54.71 -7.62 52.66
CA SER A 670 53.35 -7.43 53.13
C SER A 670 52.42 -7.53 51.92
N VAL A 671 51.73 -8.66 51.79
CA VAL A 671 50.54 -8.71 50.94
C VAL A 671 49.45 -8.00 51.74
N ALA A 672 49.13 -6.76 51.37
CA ALA A 672 47.99 -6.07 51.96
C ALA A 672 46.77 -7.01 51.90
N ALA A 673 46.17 -7.26 53.07
CA ALA A 673 44.91 -7.99 53.16
C ALA A 673 43.88 -7.36 52.21
N PRO A 674 42.95 -8.13 51.64
CA PRO A 674 41.94 -7.56 50.75
C PRO A 674 41.28 -6.38 51.46
N ALA A 675 41.30 -5.20 50.84
CA ALA A 675 40.33 -4.18 51.21
C ALA A 675 38.96 -4.86 51.12
N PRO A 676 38.12 -4.76 52.16
CA PRO A 676 36.79 -5.33 52.09
C PRO A 676 36.13 -4.78 50.82
N THR A 677 35.54 -5.66 50.03
CA THR A 677 34.61 -5.28 48.97
C THR A 677 33.70 -4.21 49.56
N PRO A 678 33.50 -3.03 48.92
CA PRO A 678 32.46 -2.14 49.39
C PRO A 678 31.16 -2.93 49.35
N VAL A 679 30.67 -3.31 50.53
CA VAL A 679 29.30 -3.73 50.69
C VAL A 679 28.51 -2.53 50.20
N ALA A 680 27.78 -2.70 49.10
CA ALA A 680 26.77 -1.75 48.71
C ALA A 680 25.86 -1.56 49.92
N THR A 681 26.06 -0.45 50.63
CA THR A 681 25.13 0.01 51.64
C THR A 681 23.82 0.22 50.88
N PRO A 682 22.69 -0.35 51.31
CA PRO A 682 21.42 0.05 50.73
C PRO A 682 21.34 1.56 50.89
N ALA A 683 21.23 2.27 49.76
CA ALA A 683 21.09 3.71 49.76
C ALA A 683 20.00 4.10 50.77
N PRO A 684 20.22 5.07 51.66
CA PRO A 684 19.14 5.56 52.50
C PRO A 684 18.02 6.03 51.57
N THR A 685 16.83 5.48 51.77
CA THR A 685 15.60 5.99 51.20
C THR A 685 15.52 7.48 51.52
N ARG A 686 15.82 8.31 50.52
CA ARG A 686 15.58 9.74 50.57
C ARG A 686 14.06 9.91 50.70
N PRO A 687 13.53 10.52 51.77
CA PRO A 687 12.13 10.88 51.79
C PRO A 687 11.87 11.87 50.66
N THR A 688 10.84 11.57 49.89
CA THR A 688 10.20 12.45 48.91
C THR A 688 10.04 13.85 49.49
N PRO A 689 10.56 14.92 48.86
CA PRO A 689 10.11 16.25 49.20
C PRO A 689 8.70 16.44 48.63
N THR A 690 7.72 16.48 49.52
CA THR A 690 6.40 17.06 49.27
C THR A 690 6.57 18.50 48.77
N PRO A 691 5.86 18.96 47.73
CA PRO A 691 5.93 20.35 47.30
C PRO A 691 5.23 21.25 48.33
N THR A 692 6.01 22.09 49.01
CA THR A 692 5.51 23.22 49.80
C THR A 692 5.18 24.38 48.86
N VAL A 693 3.91 24.76 48.83
CA VAL A 693 3.40 25.97 48.18
C VAL A 693 3.52 27.13 49.16
N THR A 694 4.19 28.23 48.78
CA THR A 694 4.04 29.55 49.45
C THR A 694 4.39 30.67 48.44
N PRO A 695 3.70 31.84 48.43
CA PRO A 695 3.43 32.62 47.22
C PRO A 695 4.38 33.80 46.93
N ARG A 696 4.32 34.24 45.66
CA ARG A 696 4.48 35.58 45.03
C ARG A 696 5.24 36.69 45.79
N PRO A 697 6.01 37.54 45.06
CA PRO A 697 5.47 38.88 44.82
C PRO A 697 5.62 39.40 43.38
N THR A 698 4.68 40.29 43.06
CA THR A 698 4.48 41.13 41.88
C THR A 698 5.66 42.07 41.61
N PRO A 699 5.83 42.52 40.36
CA PRO A 699 5.73 43.97 40.15
C PRO A 699 4.82 44.35 38.97
N SER A 700 4.27 45.56 39.07
CA SER A 700 3.34 46.25 38.15
C SER A 700 3.55 47.77 38.40
N PRO A 701 3.14 48.71 37.54
CA PRO A 701 3.26 48.82 36.08
C PRO A 701 3.84 50.20 35.65
N THR A 702 4.00 50.47 34.35
CA THR A 702 3.98 51.85 33.81
C THR A 702 3.34 51.86 32.41
N ALA A 703 2.65 52.95 32.08
CA ALA A 703 1.43 53.02 31.29
C ALA A 703 1.58 53.67 29.89
N SER A 704 0.42 53.78 29.21
CA SER A 704 0.03 54.72 28.12
C SER A 704 0.02 54.12 26.70
N ALA A 705 -1.00 54.25 25.82
CA ALA A 705 -2.35 54.83 25.87
C ALA A 705 -3.23 54.22 24.75
N THR A 706 -4.54 54.21 24.97
CA THR A 706 -5.62 53.86 24.02
C THR A 706 -6.04 55.07 23.16
N PRO A 707 -6.80 54.88 22.06
CA PRO A 707 -8.15 55.45 22.08
C PRO A 707 -9.29 54.53 21.58
N THR A 708 -10.47 54.88 22.08
CA THR A 708 -11.83 54.28 22.14
C THR A 708 -12.61 54.29 20.81
N PRO A 709 -13.75 53.56 20.64
CA PRO A 709 -15.09 54.01 21.10
C PRO A 709 -16.00 52.88 21.67
N ARG A 710 -16.74 53.10 22.77
CA ARG A 710 -18.14 53.57 22.98
C ARG A 710 -19.22 52.43 22.88
N PRO A 711 -20.20 52.36 23.82
CA PRO A 711 -20.79 51.10 24.33
C PRO A 711 -22.10 50.74 23.63
N THR A 712 -22.73 49.62 24.01
CA THR A 712 -24.19 49.49 24.32
C THR A 712 -24.57 48.06 24.79
N THR A 713 -25.10 48.00 26.02
CA THR A 713 -26.07 47.06 26.64
C THR A 713 -25.91 45.53 26.63
N THR A 714 -25.78 45.00 27.85
CA THR A 714 -26.12 43.64 28.31
C THR A 714 -27.59 43.26 28.05
N PRO A 715 -27.83 42.02 27.60
CA PRO A 715 -28.82 41.18 28.29
C PRO A 715 -28.32 39.75 28.59
N THR A 716 -28.66 39.30 29.80
CA THR A 716 -29.05 37.97 30.30
C THR A 716 -28.43 36.68 29.70
N PRO A 717 -27.89 35.75 30.55
CA PRO A 717 -27.36 34.47 30.09
C PRO A 717 -28.47 33.49 29.65
N THR A 718 -28.35 33.01 28.42
CA THR A 718 -29.15 31.91 27.83
C THR A 718 -28.47 30.56 28.11
N PRO A 719 -29.23 29.49 28.42
CA PRO A 719 -28.72 28.22 28.91
C PRO A 719 -27.84 27.45 27.91
N SER A 720 -26.91 26.69 28.49
CA SER A 720 -25.99 25.75 27.84
C SER A 720 -26.73 24.72 26.96
N PRO A 721 -26.25 24.39 25.75
CA PRO A 721 -26.86 23.34 24.94
C PRO A 721 -26.58 21.96 25.54
N THR A 722 -27.69 21.28 25.83
CA THR A 722 -27.81 19.86 26.18
C THR A 722 -27.12 18.97 25.15
N SER A 723 -26.31 18.03 25.63
CA SER A 723 -25.75 16.91 24.86
C SER A 723 -26.87 16.07 24.24
N SER A 724 -26.92 16.01 22.91
CA SER A 724 -27.80 15.08 22.19
C SER A 724 -27.17 13.67 22.18
N PRO A 725 -27.92 12.60 22.48
CA PRO A 725 -27.39 11.24 22.59
C PRO A 725 -27.07 10.65 21.22
N SER A 726 -25.89 10.03 21.12
CA SER A 726 -25.52 9.13 20.02
C SER A 726 -26.55 8.01 19.91
N GLY A 727 -27.22 7.89 18.76
CA GLY A 727 -28.20 6.84 18.53
C GLY A 727 -27.55 5.46 18.56
N SER A 728 -27.84 4.68 19.60
CA SER A 728 -27.40 3.28 19.70
C SER A 728 -27.99 2.48 18.53
N LYS A 729 -27.13 1.89 17.69
CA LYS A 729 -27.57 0.95 16.65
C LYS A 729 -28.08 -0.32 17.32
N THR A 730 -29.19 -0.88 16.83
CA THR A 730 -29.77 -2.13 17.34
C THR A 730 -29.93 -3.17 16.23
N TYR A 731 -29.98 -4.44 16.62
CA TYR A 731 -30.16 -5.58 15.72
C TYR A 731 -31.19 -6.56 16.28
N THR A 732 -32.20 -6.91 15.48
CA THR A 732 -33.20 -7.91 15.85
C THR A 732 -32.77 -9.30 15.40
N VAL A 733 -32.58 -10.22 16.35
CA VAL A 733 -32.16 -11.61 16.12
C VAL A 733 -33.13 -12.32 15.19
N LYS A 734 -32.62 -12.96 14.13
CA LYS A 734 -33.39 -13.73 13.14
C LYS A 734 -33.20 -15.24 13.34
N SER A 735 -34.05 -16.03 12.71
CA SER A 735 -33.92 -17.51 12.74
C SER A 735 -32.56 -17.93 12.18
N GLY A 736 -31.83 -18.77 12.91
CA GLY A 736 -30.48 -19.23 12.56
C GLY A 736 -29.33 -18.34 13.04
N ASP A 737 -29.62 -17.19 13.66
CA ASP A 737 -28.57 -16.35 14.23
C ASP A 737 -27.95 -16.98 15.50
N THR A 738 -26.64 -16.78 15.66
CA THR A 738 -25.92 -17.01 16.92
C THR A 738 -25.28 -15.70 17.38
N LEU A 739 -25.08 -15.53 18.68
CA LEU A 739 -24.48 -14.29 19.20
C LEU A 739 -23.07 -14.06 18.63
N THR A 740 -22.31 -15.14 18.41
CA THR A 740 -21.00 -15.11 17.74
C THR A 740 -21.11 -14.71 16.27
N GLY A 741 -22.11 -15.23 15.54
CA GLY A 741 -22.36 -14.84 14.15
C GLY A 741 -22.76 -13.37 14.01
N ILE A 742 -23.62 -12.88 14.90
CA ILE A 742 -24.02 -11.47 14.97
C ILE A 742 -22.81 -10.60 15.31
N ALA A 743 -22.02 -10.97 16.33
CA ALA A 743 -20.84 -10.23 16.72
C ALA A 743 -19.84 -10.08 15.58
N SER A 744 -19.55 -11.17 14.87
CA SER A 744 -18.66 -11.17 13.70
C SER A 744 -19.21 -10.26 12.60
N ARG A 745 -20.51 -10.32 12.32
CA ARG A 745 -21.18 -9.48 11.31
C ARG A 745 -21.08 -7.98 11.60
N PHE A 746 -21.05 -7.61 12.88
CA PHE A 746 -20.98 -6.21 13.32
C PHE A 746 -19.60 -5.82 13.86
N GLY A 747 -18.55 -6.61 13.58
CA GLY A 747 -17.17 -6.28 13.93
C GLY A 747 -16.90 -6.17 15.43
N THR A 748 -17.65 -6.91 16.25
CA THR A 748 -17.48 -6.97 17.71
C THR A 748 -17.30 -8.41 18.18
N THR A 749 -17.22 -8.63 19.50
CA THR A 749 -17.14 -9.98 20.09
C THR A 749 -18.45 -10.34 20.77
N SER A 750 -18.74 -11.64 20.84
CA SER A 750 -19.91 -12.15 21.58
C SER A 750 -19.87 -11.68 23.04
N ARG A 751 -18.68 -11.56 23.65
CA ARG A 751 -18.48 -11.01 24.99
C ARG A 751 -18.93 -9.55 25.11
N ILE A 752 -18.54 -8.68 24.18
CA ILE A 752 -18.97 -7.28 24.18
C ILE A 752 -20.50 -7.19 23.98
N LEU A 753 -21.07 -8.01 23.10
CA LEU A 753 -22.54 -8.05 22.94
C LEU A 753 -23.25 -8.58 24.18
N MET A 754 -22.67 -9.55 24.89
CA MET A 754 -23.19 -10.06 26.16
C MET A 754 -23.18 -8.97 27.24
N ASP A 755 -22.06 -8.28 27.39
CA ASP A 755 -21.87 -7.23 28.39
C ASP A 755 -22.80 -6.03 28.08
N LEU A 756 -22.94 -5.66 26.80
CA LEU A 756 -23.77 -4.54 26.36
C LEU A 756 -25.29 -4.81 26.45
N ASN A 757 -25.70 -6.08 26.42
CA ASN A 757 -27.10 -6.51 26.43
C ASN A 757 -27.51 -7.31 27.67
N SER A 758 -26.64 -7.39 28.67
CA SER A 758 -26.84 -8.17 29.90
C SER A 758 -27.23 -9.64 29.64
N ILE A 759 -26.61 -10.28 28.64
CA ILE A 759 -26.85 -11.69 28.29
C ILE A 759 -25.81 -12.56 29.00
N SER A 760 -26.26 -13.44 29.89
CA SER A 760 -25.39 -14.32 30.67
C SER A 760 -24.99 -15.62 29.96
N ASN A 761 -25.71 -16.03 28.90
CA ASN A 761 -25.35 -17.20 28.09
C ASN A 761 -25.49 -16.91 26.58
N ALA A 762 -24.37 -16.96 25.86
CA ALA A 762 -24.29 -16.65 24.42
C ALA A 762 -25.13 -17.57 23.52
N ASN A 763 -25.50 -18.76 24.01
CA ASN A 763 -26.27 -19.75 23.25
C ASN A 763 -27.80 -19.62 23.44
N LEU A 764 -28.28 -18.67 24.24
CA LEU A 764 -29.70 -18.53 24.62
C LEU A 764 -30.37 -17.25 24.09
N ILE A 765 -29.93 -16.73 22.95
CA ILE A 765 -30.64 -15.64 22.27
C ILE A 765 -31.93 -16.14 21.61
N LYS A 766 -32.99 -15.34 21.66
CA LYS A 766 -34.30 -15.68 21.08
C LYS A 766 -34.54 -14.92 19.78
N ILE A 767 -35.18 -15.57 18.82
CA ILE A 767 -35.64 -14.91 17.58
C ILE A 767 -36.57 -13.74 17.97
N GLY A 768 -36.33 -12.57 17.37
CA GLY A 768 -37.02 -11.32 17.70
C GLY A 768 -36.39 -10.51 18.84
N GLN A 769 -35.37 -11.03 19.53
CA GLN A 769 -34.64 -10.28 20.57
C GLN A 769 -33.86 -9.11 19.95
N ILE A 770 -33.99 -7.92 20.53
CA ILE A 770 -33.28 -6.72 20.07
C ILE A 770 -31.97 -6.60 20.86
N LEU A 771 -30.85 -6.59 20.15
CA LEU A 771 -29.51 -6.40 20.69
C LEU A 771 -29.02 -4.99 20.39
N LYS A 772 -28.55 -4.28 21.39
CA LYS A 772 -27.73 -3.08 21.27
C LYS A 772 -26.36 -3.47 20.70
N LEU A 773 -25.92 -2.71 19.72
CA LEU A 773 -24.61 -2.84 19.09
C LEU A 773 -23.68 -1.72 19.61
N PRO A 774 -22.35 -1.96 19.68
CA PRO A 774 -21.36 -0.98 20.12
C PRO A 774 -21.29 0.29 19.29
#